data_AF-A0A949WWX1-F1
#
_entry.id   AF-A0A949WWX1-F1
#
_cell.length_a   1.000
_cell.length_b   1.000
_cell.length_c   1.000
_cell.angle_alpha   90.00
_cell.angle_beta   90.00
_cell.angle_gamma   90.00
#
_symmetry.space_group_name_H-M   'P 1'
#
loop_
_entity.id
_entity.type
_entity.pdbx_description
1 polymer ?
#
loop_
_entity_poly.entity_id
_entity_poly.type
_entity_poly.pdbx_seq_one_letter_code
_entity_poly.pdbx_strand_id
1 'polypeptide(L)'
;MTPAATQAAQDGAPTTDAQKGVVAAPASQIDPVTGRTITIDQASGDVVLGRLSSPSDPNAKNEIVFIDTSVQGYQSLLSGVKADAQIVLLDASRDGIQQMAAFMAGQQNVDAIHLLSHGNEGVLQIGTAQVDVASMATTYAQALQQIGQHLSSNADFLVYGCDFGQGLLGATASSELSVLTGANVASSVDLTGDASLGGNWTLERDVGQVHTDVVFDADSQAAFHGVLDTLDWDTQTWTAAWSTTTGSASQTYTLPSGTVTISLTLRDSTGNAVTGVNPWASGFPSDQQYDTGNLTPTQNALAMLINGNGFKAAGQYIDVQITFSQPGGVNNVAFNVFDIDNGGSGGFIDQVTLTAKNDTGATVNPTSIAADPRAGAAGGTSWTASGNVVTGSVSAANNTGTGAEIGTAFVSFAQSNITQINLHYTNVGALSAQQAISLGDISFQAPPSKPTVDLNTSDSSVSATDTFTTRTYTDASGGAIAWKDSSGNASSWVETDSGGGGATGGNVQVKDTAGFITSTGTYGDLQLNKDTSSIQRAINLSSYSTDNLVNLSFNYRADTSVTATSVLDAQVSTDGGTTWTTIGKVTPGTGGSGTATFDMTGYAGANTVIRFKPETGSFNAGNFYISDVAVTATPTGYAATYTEGGSAVSIAHSDASISDTATNMTAMTVTVGNFFAGDTLTWTNQAGITTTYNSSTGVLTATGTASRLNYESLLRSIQYSSTSQNPDNYGTDKTRSISVSVTDSSSNTSNVAHSTITVNAVDNAPTITSSTSASVPEGTSTSTVVYTATATDPDSPTVTFSLTGADASKFNINSATGQVTFKSVPAYGTQSVYNVTVNASDGTLTS
;
A
#
# COMPACT_ATOMS: atom_id res chain seq x y z
N MET A 1 31.48 -71.30 -4.55
CA MET A 1 31.25 -71.19 -6.00
C MET A 1 29.93 -70.44 -6.19
N THR A 2 29.96 -69.22 -6.73
CA THR A 2 28.84 -68.64 -7.48
C THR A 2 28.64 -69.45 -8.77
N PRO A 3 27.42 -69.56 -9.35
CA PRO A 3 26.78 -68.46 -10.13
C PRO A 3 25.22 -68.38 -10.02
N ALA A 4 24.59 -67.19 -10.15
CA ALA A 4 23.84 -66.62 -11.32
C ALA A 4 22.46 -67.31 -11.63
N ALA A 5 21.33 -66.70 -12.00
CA ALA A 5 20.87 -65.33 -12.29
C ALA A 5 19.31 -65.30 -12.47
N THR A 6 18.73 -64.09 -12.47
CA THR A 6 17.55 -63.59 -13.26
C THR A 6 16.08 -63.98 -12.98
N GLN A 7 15.26 -62.93 -12.72
CA GLN A 7 14.11 -62.40 -13.52
C GLN A 7 12.68 -62.39 -12.91
N ALA A 8 12.04 -61.23 -13.17
CA ALA A 8 10.62 -60.94 -13.44
C ALA A 8 9.67 -60.57 -12.28
N ALA A 9 9.25 -59.30 -12.34
CA ALA A 9 8.00 -58.76 -11.80
C ALA A 9 6.93 -58.76 -12.90
N GLN A 10 5.66 -59.04 -12.56
CA GLN A 10 4.49 -58.27 -12.99
C GLN A 10 3.16 -58.77 -12.36
N ASP A 11 2.31 -57.77 -12.08
CA ASP A 11 0.85 -57.72 -12.03
C ASP A 11 0.01 -58.21 -10.83
N GLY A 12 -0.83 -57.26 -10.38
CA GLY A 12 -1.99 -57.45 -9.52
C GLY A 12 -2.53 -56.14 -8.94
N ALA A 13 -3.24 -55.35 -9.74
CA ALA A 13 -3.94 -54.12 -9.33
C ALA A 13 -5.03 -54.38 -8.25
N PRO A 14 -5.37 -53.41 -7.37
CA PRO A 14 -6.52 -53.52 -6.48
C PRO A 14 -7.75 -52.79 -7.03
N THR A 15 -8.90 -53.45 -6.90
CA THR A 15 -10.24 -52.95 -7.21
C THR A 15 -10.81 -52.10 -6.08
N THR A 16 -11.62 -51.12 -6.47
CA THR A 16 -12.49 -50.25 -5.68
C THR A 16 -13.50 -51.00 -4.82
N ASP A 17 -13.68 -50.61 -3.55
CA ASP A 17 -15.02 -50.55 -2.95
C ASP A 17 -15.06 -49.54 -1.78
N ALA A 18 -16.15 -48.77 -1.73
CA ALA A 18 -16.43 -47.73 -0.75
C ALA A 18 -17.56 -48.20 0.17
N GLN A 19 -17.33 -48.22 1.49
CA GLN A 19 -18.17 -47.67 2.56
C GLN A 19 -17.96 -48.38 3.91
N LYS A 20 -17.80 -47.53 4.94
CA LYS A 20 -18.08 -47.74 6.38
C LYS A 20 -17.38 -48.92 7.08
N GLY A 21 -16.27 -48.59 7.74
CA GLY A 21 -15.80 -49.22 8.96
C GLY A 21 -14.79 -48.29 9.60
N VAL A 22 -14.92 -48.03 10.91
CA VAL A 22 -13.94 -47.28 11.69
C VAL A 22 -12.58 -47.96 11.52
N VAL A 23 -11.70 -47.43 10.67
CA VAL A 23 -10.35 -47.95 10.48
C VAL A 23 -9.44 -47.16 11.43
N ALA A 24 -8.79 -47.89 12.33
CA ALA A 24 -7.82 -47.36 13.26
C ALA A 24 -6.75 -46.51 12.54
N ALA A 25 -6.38 -45.39 13.17
CA ALA A 25 -5.37 -44.46 12.66
C ALA A 25 -4.07 -45.20 12.24
N PRO A 26 -3.47 -44.87 11.07
CA PRO A 26 -2.17 -45.42 10.72
C PRO A 26 -1.12 -44.95 11.73
N ALA A 27 -0.11 -45.79 11.97
CA ALA A 27 1.00 -45.48 12.88
C ALA A 27 1.64 -44.14 12.49
N SER A 28 1.72 -43.22 13.45
CA SER A 28 2.44 -41.95 13.38
C SER A 28 3.81 -42.12 12.69
N GLN A 29 3.95 -41.62 11.46
CA GLN A 29 5.23 -41.55 10.77
C GLN A 29 6.00 -40.32 11.29
N ILE A 30 7.33 -40.37 11.26
CA ILE A 30 8.16 -39.19 11.59
C ILE A 30 8.60 -38.56 10.27
N ASP A 31 8.40 -37.26 10.14
CA ASP A 31 8.86 -36.49 9.01
C ASP A 31 10.40 -36.41 9.03
N PRO A 32 11.09 -36.86 7.97
CA PRO A 32 12.55 -36.97 7.97
C PRO A 32 13.26 -35.62 7.88
N VAL A 33 12.56 -34.54 7.54
CA VAL A 33 13.12 -33.18 7.40
C VAL A 33 13.03 -32.42 8.72
N THR A 34 11.85 -32.46 9.35
CA THR A 34 11.54 -31.69 10.56
C THR A 34 11.68 -32.49 11.84
N GLY A 35 11.67 -33.84 11.77
CA GLY A 35 11.63 -34.72 12.95
C GLY A 35 10.25 -34.76 13.64
N ARG A 36 9.23 -34.11 13.04
CA ARG A 36 7.88 -34.00 13.59
C ARG A 36 7.06 -35.26 13.33
N THR A 37 6.10 -35.53 14.20
CA THR A 37 5.11 -36.60 13.97
C THR A 37 4.14 -36.20 12.87
N ILE A 38 3.98 -37.04 11.86
CA ILE A 38 3.01 -36.88 10.78
C ILE A 38 1.70 -37.56 11.17
N THR A 39 0.61 -36.81 11.11
CA THR A 39 -0.75 -37.30 11.22
C THR A 39 -1.61 -36.73 10.11
N ILE A 40 -2.71 -37.42 9.78
CA ILE A 40 -3.75 -36.87 8.90
C ILE A 40 -4.91 -36.44 9.79
N ASP A 41 -5.26 -35.16 9.73
CA ASP A 41 -6.45 -34.69 10.43
C ASP A 41 -7.71 -35.30 9.81
N GLN A 42 -8.59 -35.83 10.65
CA GLN A 42 -9.77 -36.55 10.18
C GLN A 42 -10.91 -35.62 9.73
N ALA A 43 -10.90 -34.36 10.18
CA ALA A 43 -11.94 -33.38 9.86
C ALA A 43 -11.60 -32.62 8.56
N SER A 44 -10.34 -32.18 8.39
CA SER A 44 -9.91 -31.45 7.20
C SER A 44 -9.30 -32.35 6.12
N GLY A 45 -8.77 -33.53 6.48
CA GLY A 45 -8.02 -34.41 5.59
C GLY A 45 -6.59 -33.94 5.31
N ASP A 46 -6.12 -32.89 5.99
CA ASP A 46 -4.80 -32.29 5.76
C ASP A 46 -3.67 -33.07 6.45
N VAL A 47 -2.46 -32.90 5.92
CA VAL A 47 -1.24 -33.40 6.55
C VAL A 47 -0.85 -32.45 7.68
N VAL A 48 -0.70 -33.01 8.88
CA VAL A 48 -0.36 -32.29 10.10
C VAL A 48 1.00 -32.77 10.60
N LEU A 49 1.94 -31.84 10.77
CA LEU A 49 3.21 -32.08 11.45
C LEU A 49 3.10 -31.59 12.89
N GLY A 50 3.13 -32.54 13.83
CA GLY A 50 3.03 -32.31 15.26
C GLY A 50 4.21 -31.51 15.83
N ARG A 51 4.10 -31.17 17.12
CA ARG A 51 5.14 -30.42 17.86
C ARG A 51 6.39 -31.26 18.09
N LEU A 52 7.55 -30.61 18.13
CA LEU A 52 8.82 -31.21 18.53
C LEU A 52 9.00 -31.23 20.06
N SER A 53 8.38 -30.28 20.76
CA SER A 53 8.37 -30.19 22.23
C SER A 53 7.01 -30.54 22.82
N SER A 54 7.01 -31.19 23.99
CA SER A 54 5.79 -31.51 24.75
C SER A 54 5.23 -30.24 25.43
N PRO A 55 3.90 -30.03 25.49
CA PRO A 55 3.25 -28.86 26.12
C PRO A 55 3.37 -28.84 27.66
N SER A 56 4.35 -29.53 28.24
CA SER A 56 4.63 -29.57 29.69
C SER A 56 5.42 -28.37 30.19
N ASP A 57 5.87 -27.48 29.30
CA ASP A 57 6.35 -26.15 29.68
C ASP A 57 5.14 -25.23 29.92
N PRO A 58 4.90 -24.75 31.14
CA PRO A 58 3.79 -23.86 31.45
C PRO A 58 3.85 -22.50 30.72
N ASN A 59 4.94 -22.18 30.01
CA ASN A 59 5.09 -20.98 29.19
C ASN A 59 5.02 -21.24 27.66
N ALA A 60 4.81 -22.48 27.20
CA ALA A 60 4.74 -22.79 25.77
C ALA A 60 3.43 -22.28 25.15
N LYS A 61 3.53 -21.52 24.06
CA LYS A 61 2.37 -20.98 23.31
C LYS A 61 1.78 -22.05 22.39
N ASN A 62 0.45 -22.04 22.24
CA ASN A 62 -0.28 -22.93 21.34
C ASN A 62 -0.39 -22.30 19.94
N GLU A 63 0.69 -22.38 19.15
CA GLU A 63 0.75 -21.77 17.81
C GLU A 63 0.46 -22.81 16.70
N ILE A 64 -0.22 -22.38 15.63
CA ILE A 64 -0.55 -23.20 14.45
C ILE A 64 -0.09 -22.47 13.18
N VAL A 65 0.63 -23.17 12.31
CA VAL A 65 1.12 -22.67 11.02
C VAL A 65 0.38 -23.37 9.88
N PHE A 66 -0.47 -22.63 9.19
CA PHE A 66 -1.06 -23.04 7.93
C PHE A 66 -0.16 -22.62 6.77
N ILE A 67 0.16 -23.59 5.93
CA ILE A 67 0.98 -23.39 4.74
C ILE A 67 0.17 -23.81 3.53
N ASP A 68 -0.15 -22.85 2.67
CA ASP A 68 -0.65 -23.18 1.34
C ASP A 68 0.46 -23.87 0.54
N THR A 69 0.22 -25.13 0.16
CA THR A 69 1.20 -25.89 -0.62
C THR A 69 1.34 -25.37 -2.06
N SER A 70 0.50 -24.41 -2.46
CA SER A 70 0.69 -23.60 -3.67
C SER A 70 1.79 -22.55 -3.54
N VAL A 71 2.41 -22.34 -2.36
CA VAL A 71 3.56 -21.44 -2.20
C VAL A 71 4.85 -22.18 -2.50
N GLN A 72 5.53 -21.86 -3.59
CA GLN A 72 6.73 -22.59 -3.96
C GLN A 72 7.86 -22.46 -2.94
N GLY A 73 8.54 -23.58 -2.67
CA GLY A 73 9.70 -23.60 -1.79
C GLY A 73 9.32 -23.61 -0.30
N TYR A 74 8.03 -23.69 0.05
CA TYR A 74 7.58 -23.75 1.45
C TYR A 74 8.27 -24.85 2.27
N GLN A 75 8.76 -25.92 1.63
CA GLN A 75 9.44 -27.02 2.29
C GLN A 75 10.73 -26.58 3.01
N SER A 76 11.43 -25.54 2.51
CA SER A 76 12.62 -25.00 3.18
C SER A 76 12.29 -24.27 4.48
N LEU A 77 11.04 -23.84 4.65
CA LEU A 77 10.55 -23.17 5.84
C LEU A 77 10.18 -24.14 6.96
N LEU A 78 9.84 -25.39 6.63
CA LEU A 78 9.28 -26.35 7.59
C LEU A 78 10.21 -26.68 8.76
N SER A 79 11.52 -26.77 8.51
CA SER A 79 12.50 -27.09 9.55
C SER A 79 12.77 -25.92 10.51
N GLY A 80 12.48 -24.69 10.08
CA GLY A 80 12.67 -23.48 10.89
C GLY A 80 11.42 -23.00 11.59
N VAL A 81 10.30 -23.71 11.48
CA VAL A 81 9.11 -23.47 12.30
C VAL A 81 9.42 -23.79 13.76
N LYS A 82 9.16 -22.83 14.66
CA LYS A 82 9.30 -22.96 16.12
C LYS A 82 8.86 -24.33 16.66
N ALA A 83 9.66 -24.89 17.57
CA ALA A 83 9.53 -26.29 18.01
C ALA A 83 8.17 -26.63 18.67
N ASP A 84 7.52 -25.63 19.27
CA ASP A 84 6.23 -25.70 19.94
C ASP A 84 5.02 -25.36 19.03
N ALA A 85 5.24 -24.81 17.83
CA ALA A 85 4.17 -24.61 16.85
C ALA A 85 3.79 -25.92 16.15
N GLN A 86 2.54 -26.07 15.71
CA GLN A 86 2.05 -27.19 14.89
C GLN A 86 1.93 -26.74 13.42
N ILE A 87 2.28 -27.59 12.45
CA ILE A 87 2.17 -27.24 11.02
C ILE A 87 1.02 -28.00 10.38
N VAL A 88 0.23 -27.31 9.56
CA VAL A 88 -0.85 -27.86 8.74
C VAL A 88 -0.58 -27.48 7.29
N LEU A 89 -0.44 -28.48 6.44
CA LEU A 89 -0.22 -28.29 5.00
C LEU A 89 -1.58 -28.31 4.29
N LEU A 90 -1.98 -27.17 3.75
CA LEU A 90 -3.24 -27.02 3.00
C LEU A 90 -3.07 -27.54 1.58
N ASP A 91 -3.99 -28.38 1.12
CA ASP A 91 -4.00 -28.86 -0.27
C ASP A 91 -4.33 -27.71 -1.21
N ALA A 92 -3.39 -27.39 -2.09
CA ALA A 92 -3.50 -26.31 -3.09
C ALA A 92 -4.71 -26.48 -4.04
N SER A 93 -5.22 -27.70 -4.20
CA SER A 93 -6.35 -28.02 -5.09
C SER A 93 -7.72 -27.88 -4.42
N ARG A 94 -7.77 -27.53 -3.14
CA ARG A 94 -9.00 -27.37 -2.36
C ARG A 94 -9.11 -25.94 -1.81
N ASP A 95 -10.30 -25.58 -1.36
CA ASP A 95 -10.57 -24.29 -0.73
C ASP A 95 -9.77 -24.17 0.58
N GLY A 96 -8.84 -23.22 0.64
CA GLY A 96 -7.92 -23.05 1.77
C GLY A 96 -8.61 -22.65 3.07
N ILE A 97 -9.60 -21.75 3.02
CA ILE A 97 -10.28 -21.26 4.22
C ILE A 97 -11.16 -22.36 4.84
N GLN A 98 -11.83 -23.16 4.02
CA GLN A 98 -12.63 -24.28 4.51
C GLN A 98 -11.76 -25.38 5.16
N GLN A 99 -10.56 -25.62 4.62
CA GLN A 99 -9.58 -26.53 5.23
C GLN A 99 -9.14 -26.04 6.61
N MET A 100 -8.77 -24.76 6.72
CA MET A 100 -8.38 -24.13 7.99
C MET A 100 -9.51 -24.23 9.04
N ALA A 101 -10.75 -23.89 8.67
CA ALA A 101 -11.88 -23.97 9.59
C ALA A 101 -12.18 -25.40 10.06
N ALA A 102 -12.10 -26.38 9.15
CA ALA A 102 -12.28 -27.79 9.49
C ALA A 102 -11.22 -28.29 10.49
N PHE A 103 -9.96 -27.90 10.31
CA PHE A 103 -8.88 -28.24 11.26
C PHE A 103 -9.08 -27.56 12.62
N MET A 104 -9.41 -26.26 12.62
CA MET A 104 -9.57 -25.46 13.84
C MET A 104 -10.72 -25.94 14.72
N ALA A 105 -11.75 -26.59 14.16
CA ALA A 105 -12.87 -27.17 14.91
C ALA A 105 -12.43 -28.16 16.01
N GLY A 106 -11.26 -28.79 15.86
CA GLY A 106 -10.67 -29.70 16.85
C GLY A 106 -9.73 -29.04 17.86
N GLN A 107 -9.47 -27.74 17.73
CA GLN A 107 -8.47 -27.00 18.52
C GLN A 107 -9.14 -26.20 19.66
N GLN A 108 -8.35 -25.75 20.64
CA GLN A 108 -8.80 -24.89 21.73
C GLN A 108 -7.63 -24.05 22.24
N ASN A 109 -7.89 -22.82 22.69
CA ASN A 109 -6.90 -21.90 23.25
C ASN A 109 -5.66 -21.73 22.35
N VAL A 110 -5.86 -21.52 21.06
CA VAL A 110 -4.76 -21.28 20.10
C VAL A 110 -4.28 -19.85 20.26
N ASP A 111 -2.99 -19.68 20.57
CA ASP A 111 -2.37 -18.39 20.87
C ASP A 111 -1.87 -17.67 19.62
N ALA A 112 -1.60 -18.39 18.53
CA ALA A 112 -1.34 -17.75 17.25
C ALA A 112 -1.66 -18.64 16.06
N ILE A 113 -2.11 -18.01 14.98
CA ILE A 113 -2.17 -18.57 13.62
C ILE A 113 -1.11 -17.88 12.76
N HIS A 114 -0.41 -18.65 11.97
CA HIS A 114 0.55 -18.21 10.97
C HIS A 114 0.09 -18.72 9.60
N LEU A 115 -0.14 -17.85 8.62
CA LEU A 115 -0.66 -18.21 7.29
C LEU A 115 0.32 -17.80 6.19
N LEU A 116 0.92 -18.80 5.55
CA LEU A 116 1.78 -18.61 4.36
C LEU A 116 0.96 -18.87 3.09
N SER A 117 0.78 -17.84 2.25
CA SER A 117 -0.01 -17.89 1.02
C SER A 117 0.46 -16.87 -0.02
N HIS A 118 -0.11 -16.89 -1.22
CA HIS A 118 0.01 -15.80 -2.19
C HIS A 118 -0.88 -14.62 -1.83
N GLY A 119 -0.52 -13.41 -2.26
CA GLY A 119 -1.28 -12.21 -1.97
C GLY A 119 -1.03 -11.07 -2.95
N ASN A 120 -2.00 -10.15 -2.99
CA ASN A 120 -1.96 -8.82 -3.58
C ASN A 120 -2.65 -7.84 -2.60
N GLU A 121 -2.69 -6.54 -2.90
CA GLU A 121 -3.40 -5.53 -2.10
C GLU A 121 -4.84 -5.97 -1.72
N GLY A 122 -5.03 -6.35 -0.45
CA GLY A 122 -6.34 -6.75 0.09
C GLY A 122 -6.90 -8.09 -0.42
N VAL A 123 -6.12 -8.90 -1.13
CA VAL A 123 -6.53 -10.21 -1.65
C VAL A 123 -5.50 -11.28 -1.29
N LEU A 124 -5.95 -12.41 -0.73
CA LEU A 124 -5.14 -13.62 -0.58
C LEU A 124 -5.58 -14.69 -1.57
N GLN A 125 -4.61 -15.47 -2.05
CA GLN A 125 -4.87 -16.73 -2.74
C GLN A 125 -4.43 -17.87 -1.83
N ILE A 126 -5.37 -18.70 -1.37
CA ILE A 126 -5.14 -19.82 -0.45
C ILE A 126 -5.80 -21.09 -1.01
N GLY A 127 -4.99 -21.99 -1.54
CA GLY A 127 -5.47 -23.11 -2.35
C GLY A 127 -6.28 -22.58 -3.54
N THR A 128 -7.53 -23.01 -3.69
CA THR A 128 -8.43 -22.46 -4.73
C THR A 128 -9.19 -21.21 -4.30
N ALA A 129 -9.07 -20.78 -3.04
CA ALA A 129 -9.82 -19.65 -2.50
C ALA A 129 -9.14 -18.31 -2.84
N GLN A 130 -9.90 -17.37 -3.40
CA GLN A 130 -9.57 -15.95 -3.42
C GLN A 130 -10.29 -15.26 -2.27
N VAL A 131 -9.53 -14.64 -1.37
CA VAL A 131 -10.01 -14.08 -0.11
C VAL A 131 -9.73 -12.59 -0.08
N ASP A 132 -10.76 -11.81 -0.30
CA ASP A 132 -10.80 -10.35 -0.24
C ASP A 132 -11.85 -9.88 0.78
N VAL A 133 -11.99 -8.58 1.00
CA VAL A 133 -12.98 -8.02 1.95
C VAL A 133 -14.40 -8.52 1.66
N ALA A 134 -14.81 -8.56 0.40
CA ALA A 134 -16.17 -8.94 0.02
C ALA A 134 -16.46 -10.42 0.27
N SER A 135 -15.54 -11.30 -0.08
CA SER A 135 -15.63 -12.74 0.15
C SER A 135 -15.46 -13.10 1.62
N MET A 136 -14.64 -12.37 2.40
CA MET A 136 -14.57 -12.50 3.86
C MET A 136 -15.93 -12.20 4.51
N ALA A 137 -16.57 -11.11 4.14
CA ALA A 137 -17.87 -10.72 4.69
C ALA A 137 -19.04 -11.61 4.24
N THR A 138 -18.91 -12.33 3.11
CA THR A 138 -20.00 -13.11 2.50
C THR A 138 -19.76 -14.61 2.51
N THR A 139 -18.78 -15.07 1.75
CA THR A 139 -18.52 -16.48 1.44
C THR A 139 -17.80 -17.17 2.60
N TYR A 140 -16.87 -16.48 3.25
CA TYR A 140 -15.98 -17.05 4.28
C TYR A 140 -16.29 -16.60 5.70
N ALA A 141 -17.26 -15.71 5.90
CA ALA A 141 -17.58 -15.12 7.22
C ALA A 141 -17.79 -16.19 8.30
N GLN A 142 -18.57 -17.22 7.98
CA GLN A 142 -18.86 -18.30 8.93
C GLN A 142 -17.61 -19.14 9.25
N ALA A 143 -16.78 -19.43 8.27
CA ALA A 143 -15.56 -20.21 8.44
C ALA A 143 -14.51 -19.44 9.28
N LEU A 144 -14.35 -18.15 9.03
CA LEU A 144 -13.44 -17.28 9.79
C LEU A 144 -13.91 -17.08 11.23
N GLN A 145 -15.22 -16.94 11.46
CA GLN A 145 -15.79 -16.91 12.81
C GLN A 145 -15.62 -18.24 13.55
N GLN A 146 -15.72 -19.37 12.85
CA GLN A 146 -15.44 -20.68 13.44
C GLN A 146 -13.98 -20.78 13.86
N ILE A 147 -13.03 -20.39 13.00
CA ILE A 147 -11.60 -20.33 13.35
C ILE A 147 -11.41 -19.50 14.62
N GLY A 148 -12.04 -18.33 14.70
CA GLY A 148 -11.97 -17.43 15.85
C GLY A 148 -12.45 -18.02 17.18
N GLN A 149 -13.45 -18.89 17.17
CA GLN A 149 -13.99 -19.52 18.40
C GLN A 149 -12.99 -20.42 19.13
N HIS A 150 -11.91 -20.82 18.46
CA HIS A 150 -10.89 -21.71 19.00
C HIS A 150 -9.61 -20.98 19.41
N LEU A 151 -9.55 -19.67 19.17
CA LEU A 151 -8.45 -18.81 19.53
C LEU A 151 -8.50 -18.41 21.01
N SER A 152 -7.34 -18.14 21.60
CA SER A 152 -7.25 -17.50 22.92
C SER A 152 -7.59 -16.00 22.81
N SER A 153 -7.87 -15.35 23.93
CA SER A 153 -8.40 -13.98 23.95
C SER A 153 -7.42 -12.91 23.43
N ASN A 154 -6.14 -13.23 23.30
CA ASN A 154 -5.09 -12.35 22.75
C ASN A 154 -4.36 -13.03 21.59
N ALA A 155 -5.04 -13.93 20.89
CA ALA A 155 -4.41 -14.68 19.82
C ALA A 155 -4.00 -13.75 18.67
N ASP A 156 -2.88 -14.06 18.04
CA ASP A 156 -2.39 -13.32 16.88
C ASP A 156 -2.61 -14.14 15.59
N PHE A 157 -2.84 -13.46 14.47
CA PHE A 157 -3.02 -14.05 13.15
C PHE A 157 -2.06 -13.35 12.18
N LEU A 158 -0.96 -14.03 11.88
CA LEU A 158 0.12 -13.52 11.04
C LEU A 158 -0.11 -13.98 9.60
N VAL A 159 -0.20 -13.04 8.66
CA VAL A 159 -0.46 -13.27 7.23
C VAL A 159 0.75 -12.87 6.41
N TYR A 160 1.44 -13.87 5.86
CA TYR A 160 2.66 -13.69 5.08
C TYR A 160 2.40 -13.44 3.58
N GLY A 161 1.16 -13.22 3.12
CA GLY A 161 0.88 -13.01 1.69
C GLY A 161 1.38 -11.65 1.20
N CYS A 162 2.08 -11.62 0.05
CA CYS A 162 2.59 -10.38 -0.55
C CYS A 162 1.54 -9.30 -0.61
N ASP A 163 1.91 -8.10 -0.18
CA ASP A 163 1.10 -6.90 -0.30
C ASP A 163 -0.31 -7.01 0.29
N PHE A 164 -0.63 -8.06 1.06
CA PHE A 164 -2.00 -8.29 1.51
C PHE A 164 -2.48 -7.15 2.39
N GLY A 165 -1.63 -6.68 3.30
CA GLY A 165 -1.84 -5.52 4.14
C GLY A 165 -1.58 -4.20 3.43
N GLN A 166 -1.15 -4.17 2.17
CA GLN A 166 -0.77 -2.95 1.47
C GLN A 166 -1.96 -2.00 1.26
N GLY A 167 -1.67 -0.70 1.19
CA GLY A 167 -2.66 0.30 0.77
C GLY A 167 -3.93 0.32 1.62
N LEU A 168 -5.02 0.76 1.02
CA LEU A 168 -6.31 0.91 1.70
C LEU A 168 -7.13 -0.38 1.65
N LEU A 169 -7.04 -1.11 0.53
CA LEU A 169 -7.73 -2.39 0.39
C LEU A 169 -7.14 -3.41 1.38
N GLY A 170 -5.82 -3.43 1.54
CA GLY A 170 -5.17 -4.30 2.52
C GLY A 170 -5.34 -3.90 3.98
N ALA A 171 -5.49 -2.60 4.27
CA ALA A 171 -5.92 -2.14 5.60
C ALA A 171 -7.28 -2.73 5.96
N THR A 172 -8.22 -2.61 5.03
CA THR A 172 -9.61 -3.04 5.20
C THR A 172 -9.68 -4.56 5.30
N ALA A 173 -8.91 -5.28 4.49
CA ALA A 173 -8.84 -6.73 4.54
C ALA A 173 -8.23 -7.25 5.86
N SER A 174 -7.15 -6.64 6.33
CA SER A 174 -6.52 -7.02 7.62
C SER A 174 -7.46 -6.75 8.81
N SER A 175 -8.22 -5.64 8.76
CA SER A 175 -9.23 -5.31 9.76
C SER A 175 -10.41 -6.28 9.75
N GLU A 176 -10.98 -6.57 8.58
CA GLU A 176 -12.09 -7.53 8.44
C GLU A 176 -11.69 -8.93 8.93
N LEU A 177 -10.45 -9.36 8.63
CA LEU A 177 -9.90 -10.62 9.13
C LEU A 177 -9.81 -10.63 10.66
N SER A 178 -9.32 -9.54 11.27
CA SER A 178 -9.25 -9.37 12.73
C SER A 178 -10.65 -9.41 13.37
N VAL A 179 -11.62 -8.72 12.76
CA VAL A 179 -13.01 -8.67 13.25
C VAL A 179 -13.68 -10.06 13.21
N LEU A 180 -13.53 -10.78 12.09
CA LEU A 180 -14.19 -12.08 11.92
C LEU A 180 -13.56 -13.17 12.80
N THR A 181 -12.26 -13.12 13.03
CA THR A 181 -11.54 -14.14 13.82
C THR A 181 -11.39 -13.76 15.30
N GLY A 182 -11.52 -12.48 15.65
CA GLY A 182 -11.26 -12.00 17.01
C GLY A 182 -9.77 -11.97 17.39
N ALA A 183 -8.86 -12.20 16.43
CA ALA A 183 -7.42 -12.16 16.63
C ALA A 183 -6.84 -10.76 16.38
N ASN A 184 -5.69 -10.46 16.96
CA ASN A 184 -4.83 -9.40 16.42
C ASN A 184 -4.27 -9.90 15.09
N VAL A 185 -4.17 -9.07 14.06
CA VAL A 185 -3.63 -9.48 12.74
C VAL A 185 -2.31 -8.78 12.51
N ALA A 186 -1.28 -9.51 12.09
CA ALA A 186 -0.09 -8.94 11.47
C ALA A 186 -0.10 -9.32 9.99
N SER A 187 0.15 -8.40 9.06
CA SER A 187 0.19 -8.70 7.64
C SER A 187 1.30 -7.96 6.90
N SER A 188 1.77 -8.57 5.81
CA SER A 188 2.78 -7.97 4.94
C SER A 188 2.16 -6.84 4.12
N VAL A 189 2.80 -5.68 4.06
CA VAL A 189 2.38 -4.56 3.19
C VAL A 189 3.23 -4.43 1.94
N ASP A 190 4.24 -5.27 1.82
CA ASP A 190 5.11 -5.38 0.69
C ASP A 190 5.33 -6.86 0.33
N LEU A 191 6.33 -7.11 -0.49
CA LEU A 191 6.68 -8.46 -0.89
C LEU A 191 7.14 -9.25 0.34
N THR A 192 6.51 -10.39 0.58
CA THR A 192 6.97 -11.31 1.63
C THR A 192 7.88 -12.37 1.04
N GLY A 193 9.04 -12.64 1.66
CA GLY A 193 9.96 -13.69 1.22
C GLY A 193 11.42 -13.26 1.12
N ASP A 194 12.13 -13.70 0.08
CA ASP A 194 13.57 -13.53 -0.06
C ASP A 194 13.97 -12.04 -0.16
N ALA A 195 14.82 -11.62 0.77
CA ALA A 195 15.45 -10.30 0.83
C ALA A 195 16.13 -9.86 -0.48
N SER A 196 16.60 -10.80 -1.30
CA SER A 196 17.23 -10.55 -2.60
C SER A 196 16.26 -10.24 -3.74
N LEU A 197 14.97 -10.49 -3.57
CA LEU A 197 13.93 -10.32 -4.59
C LEU A 197 13.00 -9.13 -4.34
N GLY A 198 13.28 -8.30 -3.33
CA GLY A 198 12.31 -7.30 -2.88
C GLY A 198 11.55 -7.70 -1.63
N GLY A 199 11.65 -8.97 -1.25
CA GLY A 199 10.85 -9.56 -0.19
C GLY A 199 11.41 -9.32 1.20
N ASN A 200 10.58 -9.40 2.23
CA ASN A 200 11.06 -9.53 3.59
C ASN A 200 10.10 -10.39 4.43
N TRP A 201 10.45 -10.76 5.67
CA TRP A 201 9.57 -11.59 6.52
C TRP A 201 8.91 -10.82 7.66
N THR A 202 9.16 -9.52 7.72
CA THR A 202 8.47 -8.59 8.60
C THR A 202 7.02 -8.51 8.16
N LEU A 203 6.14 -8.35 9.13
CA LEU A 203 4.74 -8.04 8.91
C LEU A 203 4.57 -6.63 9.43
N GLU A 204 4.44 -5.68 8.52
CA GLU A 204 4.52 -4.26 8.84
C GLU A 204 3.16 -3.68 9.24
N ARG A 205 2.08 -4.41 8.98
CA ARG A 205 0.73 -4.00 9.34
C ARG A 205 0.19 -4.82 10.48
N ASP A 206 0.05 -4.15 11.63
CA ASP A 206 -0.64 -4.70 12.78
C ASP A 206 -2.07 -4.14 12.90
N VAL A 207 -3.01 -5.02 13.20
CA VAL A 207 -4.37 -4.72 13.66
C VAL A 207 -4.48 -5.33 15.05
N GLY A 208 -4.56 -4.48 16.08
CA GLY A 208 -4.48 -4.91 17.46
C GLY A 208 -3.03 -4.98 17.97
N GLN A 209 -2.82 -5.64 19.11
CA GLN A 209 -1.48 -5.80 19.69
C GLN A 209 -0.94 -7.18 19.34
N VAL A 210 0.03 -7.24 18.42
CA VAL A 210 0.66 -8.51 18.03
C VAL A 210 1.77 -8.84 19.03
N HIS A 211 1.69 -10.01 19.65
CA HIS A 211 2.61 -10.49 20.69
C HIS A 211 3.45 -11.68 20.23
N THR A 212 3.31 -12.06 18.98
CA THR A 212 3.87 -13.29 18.42
C THR A 212 4.83 -12.93 17.30
N ASP A 213 6.09 -13.35 17.48
CA ASP A 213 7.11 -13.19 16.44
C ASP A 213 6.83 -14.12 15.26
N VAL A 214 7.38 -13.75 14.09
CA VAL A 214 7.41 -14.61 12.90
C VAL A 214 7.84 -16.03 13.27
N VAL A 215 7.11 -17.02 12.76
CA VAL A 215 7.27 -18.42 13.19
C VAL A 215 8.47 -19.12 12.54
N PHE A 216 8.92 -18.62 11.39
CA PHE A 216 10.06 -19.13 10.66
C PHE A 216 11.34 -18.52 11.23
N ASP A 217 12.32 -19.35 11.58
CA ASP A 217 13.63 -18.86 12.04
C ASP A 217 14.44 -18.20 10.90
N ALA A 218 15.47 -17.46 11.27
CA ALA A 218 16.29 -16.72 10.30
C ALA A 218 16.99 -17.61 9.26
N ASP A 219 17.37 -18.84 9.66
CA ASP A 219 18.06 -19.78 8.76
C ASP A 219 17.12 -20.30 7.67
N SER A 220 15.86 -20.60 8.02
CA SER A 220 14.83 -21.03 7.08
C SER A 220 14.30 -19.89 6.21
N GLN A 221 14.15 -18.69 6.77
CA GLN A 221 13.85 -17.47 6.02
C GLN A 221 14.93 -17.18 4.95
N ALA A 222 16.21 -17.33 5.30
CA ALA A 222 17.32 -17.15 4.36
C ALA A 222 17.45 -18.28 3.33
N ALA A 223 16.90 -19.47 3.62
CA ALA A 223 16.85 -20.60 2.71
C ALA A 223 15.64 -20.57 1.78
N PHE A 224 14.74 -19.60 1.92
CA PHE A 224 13.60 -19.40 1.04
C PHE A 224 13.94 -18.39 -0.06
N HIS A 225 13.81 -18.82 -1.32
CA HIS A 225 14.31 -18.08 -2.50
C HIS A 225 13.18 -17.62 -3.45
N GLY A 226 12.10 -17.05 -2.91
CA GLY A 226 10.94 -16.56 -3.67
C GLY A 226 10.22 -15.39 -2.99
N VAL A 227 9.24 -14.80 -3.68
CA VAL A 227 8.26 -13.82 -3.15
C VAL A 227 6.84 -14.26 -3.58
N LEU A 228 5.77 -13.63 -3.10
CA LEU A 228 4.40 -14.18 -3.13
C LEU A 228 3.29 -13.45 -4.01
N ASP A 229 3.56 -12.76 -5.15
CA ASP A 229 2.63 -11.91 -6.04
C ASP A 229 2.03 -12.54 -7.39
N THR A 230 1.44 -11.77 -8.38
CA THR A 230 0.73 -12.16 -9.69
C THR A 230 0.93 -11.28 -11.04
N LEU A 231 0.55 -11.70 -12.32
CA LEU A 231 0.61 -10.93 -13.66
C LEU A 231 -0.78 -10.69 -14.37
N ASP A 232 -0.95 -9.56 -15.10
CA ASP A 232 -2.12 -9.17 -15.96
C ASP A 232 -1.85 -8.99 -17.50
N TRP A 233 -2.72 -9.53 -18.38
CA TRP A 233 -2.60 -9.54 -19.86
C TRP A 233 -3.28 -8.39 -20.63
N ASP A 234 -4.24 -7.67 -20.03
CA ASP A 234 -5.05 -6.67 -20.74
C ASP A 234 -4.29 -5.43 -21.18
N THR A 235 -3.09 -5.27 -20.63
CA THR A 235 -2.22 -4.12 -20.86
C THR A 235 -1.17 -4.37 -21.96
N GLN A 236 -1.13 -5.58 -22.53
CA GLN A 236 -0.04 -6.03 -23.41
C GLN A 236 -0.44 -6.06 -24.90
N THR A 237 0.44 -5.60 -25.81
CA THR A 237 0.19 -5.57 -27.27
C THR A 237 0.99 -6.65 -28.01
N TRP A 238 0.34 -7.42 -28.90
CA TRP A 238 1.02 -8.40 -29.75
C TRP A 238 1.32 -7.81 -31.13
N THR A 239 2.61 -7.64 -31.46
CA THR A 239 3.04 -7.01 -32.71
C THR A 239 3.80 -7.95 -33.65
N ALA A 240 4.00 -9.20 -33.22
CA ALA A 240 4.79 -10.16 -33.96
C ALA A 240 4.10 -10.64 -35.25
N ALA A 241 4.77 -10.46 -36.38
CA ALA A 241 4.32 -10.91 -37.69
C ALA A 241 4.60 -12.42 -37.91
N TRP A 242 3.69 -13.09 -38.61
CA TRP A 242 3.87 -14.50 -38.99
C TRP A 242 4.94 -14.67 -40.07
N SER A 243 5.92 -15.52 -39.81
CA SER A 243 6.98 -15.89 -40.74
C SER A 243 6.56 -17.11 -41.54
N THR A 244 6.29 -16.93 -42.83
CA THR A 244 5.97 -18.03 -43.76
C THR A 244 7.18 -18.93 -44.05
N THR A 245 8.41 -18.47 -43.78
CA THR A 245 9.63 -19.25 -44.01
C THR A 245 9.86 -20.27 -42.90
N THR A 246 9.51 -19.91 -41.67
CA THR A 246 9.66 -20.78 -40.48
C THR A 246 8.35 -21.37 -40.00
N GLY A 247 7.21 -20.91 -40.54
CA GLY A 247 5.87 -21.35 -40.12
C GLY A 247 5.54 -20.94 -38.69
N SER A 248 6.00 -19.76 -38.25
CA SER A 248 5.99 -19.36 -36.83
C SER A 248 5.83 -17.85 -36.60
N ALA A 249 5.44 -17.46 -35.39
CA ALA A 249 5.42 -16.07 -34.90
C ALA A 249 5.88 -16.03 -33.43
N SER A 250 6.45 -14.92 -32.94
CA SER A 250 6.80 -14.80 -31.51
C SER A 250 6.91 -13.36 -31.02
N GLN A 251 6.33 -13.09 -29.84
CA GLN A 251 6.36 -11.81 -29.15
C GLN A 251 6.99 -11.96 -27.76
N THR A 252 7.73 -10.96 -27.30
CA THR A 252 8.26 -10.89 -25.93
C THR A 252 7.68 -9.69 -25.19
N TYR A 253 7.29 -9.91 -23.94
CA TYR A 253 6.76 -8.95 -22.98
C TYR A 253 7.75 -8.80 -21.84
N THR A 254 8.03 -7.57 -21.42
CA THR A 254 9.00 -7.29 -20.35
C THR A 254 8.24 -6.96 -19.08
N LEU A 255 8.52 -7.70 -18.00
CA LEU A 255 8.05 -7.48 -16.64
C LEU A 255 9.23 -7.03 -15.77
N PRO A 256 9.00 -6.42 -14.60
CA PRO A 256 10.14 -5.99 -13.78
C PRO A 256 10.93 -7.17 -13.19
N SER A 257 10.38 -8.40 -13.17
CA SER A 257 11.05 -9.65 -12.78
C SER A 257 11.77 -10.40 -13.93
N GLY A 258 11.62 -9.97 -15.19
CA GLY A 258 12.22 -10.61 -16.38
C GLY A 258 11.28 -10.54 -17.59
N THR A 259 11.48 -11.36 -18.63
CA THR A 259 10.60 -11.34 -19.82
C THR A 259 9.73 -12.59 -19.94
N VAL A 260 8.54 -12.42 -20.50
CA VAL A 260 7.67 -13.52 -20.96
C VAL A 260 7.66 -13.51 -22.48
N THR A 261 8.17 -14.56 -23.11
CA THR A 261 8.18 -14.73 -24.56
C THR A 261 7.16 -15.77 -24.97
N ILE A 262 6.20 -15.39 -25.81
CA ILE A 262 5.24 -16.31 -26.39
C ILE A 262 5.63 -16.56 -27.85
N SER A 263 5.66 -17.82 -28.25
CA SER A 263 5.98 -18.28 -29.60
C SER A 263 4.91 -19.25 -30.11
N LEU A 264 4.59 -19.14 -31.40
CA LEU A 264 3.65 -20.01 -32.10
C LEU A 264 4.35 -20.71 -33.24
N THR A 265 4.04 -21.98 -33.46
CA THR A 265 4.48 -22.71 -34.66
C THR A 265 3.36 -23.60 -35.18
N LEU A 266 3.07 -23.51 -36.48
CA LEU A 266 2.15 -24.42 -37.16
C LEU A 266 2.89 -25.68 -37.58
N ARG A 267 2.35 -26.86 -37.26
CA ARG A 267 2.97 -28.15 -37.59
C ARG A 267 2.05 -29.10 -38.34
N ASP A 268 2.65 -29.94 -39.17
CA ASP A 268 1.94 -31.04 -39.83
C ASP A 268 1.77 -32.24 -38.89
N SER A 269 1.04 -33.27 -39.35
CA SER A 269 0.79 -34.50 -38.57
C SER A 269 2.04 -35.32 -38.25
N THR A 270 3.20 -34.95 -38.80
CA THR A 270 4.50 -35.55 -38.50
C THR A 270 5.37 -34.65 -37.62
N GLY A 271 4.86 -33.49 -37.22
CA GLY A 271 5.50 -32.52 -36.32
C GLY A 271 6.46 -31.54 -36.98
N ASN A 272 6.52 -31.52 -38.31
CA ASN A 272 7.35 -30.56 -39.03
C ASN A 272 6.65 -29.22 -39.17
N ALA A 273 7.40 -28.12 -39.08
CA ALA A 273 6.84 -26.78 -39.27
C ALA A 273 6.28 -26.64 -40.69
N VAL A 274 5.03 -26.16 -40.79
CA VAL A 274 4.37 -25.93 -42.07
C VAL A 274 4.79 -24.57 -42.61
N THR A 275 5.68 -24.59 -43.59
CA THR A 275 6.20 -23.38 -44.25
C THR A 275 5.40 -23.04 -45.52
N GLY A 276 5.52 -21.80 -46.01
CA GLY A 276 4.85 -21.30 -47.21
C GLY A 276 3.37 -20.94 -47.02
N VAL A 277 2.84 -21.10 -45.82
CA VAL A 277 1.47 -20.70 -45.43
C VAL A 277 1.52 -19.47 -44.53
N ASN A 278 0.56 -18.58 -44.73
CA ASN A 278 0.33 -17.41 -43.88
C ASN A 278 -1.05 -17.56 -43.22
N PRO A 279 -1.18 -18.39 -42.16
CA PRO A 279 -2.30 -18.22 -41.26
C PRO A 279 -2.22 -16.79 -40.76
N TRP A 280 -3.26 -16.00 -40.97
CA TRP A 280 -3.30 -14.67 -40.40
C TRP A 280 -3.40 -14.83 -38.88
N ALA A 281 -2.25 -14.86 -38.22
CA ALA A 281 -2.09 -14.86 -36.78
C ALA A 281 -1.88 -13.40 -36.37
N SER A 282 -2.96 -12.78 -35.92
CA SER A 282 -2.90 -11.52 -35.20
C SER A 282 -3.22 -11.83 -33.75
N GLY A 283 -2.24 -11.65 -32.87
CA GLY A 283 -2.56 -11.31 -31.50
C GLY A 283 -3.01 -9.86 -31.52
N PHE A 284 -4.17 -9.59 -30.96
CA PHE A 284 -4.73 -8.26 -30.87
C PHE A 284 -5.10 -8.05 -29.40
N PRO A 285 -4.75 -6.93 -28.77
CA PRO A 285 -5.78 -6.13 -28.16
C PRO A 285 -6.46 -5.40 -29.32
N SER A 286 -7.61 -5.86 -29.83
CA SER A 286 -8.30 -5.10 -30.88
C SER A 286 -9.80 -5.02 -30.67
N ASP A 287 -10.16 -3.82 -30.26
CA ASP A 287 -11.22 -2.97 -30.80
C ASP A 287 -11.10 -2.73 -32.34
N GLN A 288 -10.75 -3.72 -33.17
CA GLN A 288 -10.83 -3.53 -34.64
C GLN A 288 -11.42 -4.74 -35.37
N GLN A 289 -12.74 -4.63 -35.57
CA GLN A 289 -13.54 -5.08 -36.73
C GLN A 289 -13.98 -6.55 -36.89
N TYR A 290 -13.75 -7.44 -35.93
CA TYR A 290 -14.51 -8.70 -35.87
C TYR A 290 -15.13 -8.91 -34.49
N ASP A 291 -16.14 -8.08 -34.20
CA ASP A 291 -17.14 -8.34 -33.16
C ASP A 291 -17.90 -9.63 -33.53
N THR A 292 -17.47 -10.76 -32.96
CA THR A 292 -18.30 -11.98 -32.91
C THR A 292 -18.97 -12.17 -31.55
N GLY A 293 -19.09 -11.11 -30.74
CA GLY A 293 -20.11 -11.09 -29.70
C GLY A 293 -19.77 -10.37 -28.42
N ASN A 294 -19.94 -9.05 -28.42
CA ASN A 294 -20.42 -8.24 -27.29
C ASN A 294 -20.04 -8.69 -25.86
N LEU A 295 -18.75 -8.96 -25.64
CA LEU A 295 -18.13 -8.97 -24.31
C LEU A 295 -17.73 -7.52 -23.98
N THR A 296 -18.19 -7.02 -22.83
CA THR A 296 -17.89 -5.67 -22.35
C THR A 296 -16.43 -5.54 -21.86
N PRO A 297 -15.88 -4.32 -21.70
CA PRO A 297 -14.44 -3.99 -21.60
C PRO A 297 -13.66 -4.48 -20.36
N THR A 298 -14.00 -5.62 -19.75
CA THR A 298 -13.48 -6.03 -18.43
C THR A 298 -13.03 -7.50 -18.38
N GLN A 299 -12.36 -8.03 -19.40
CA GLN A 299 -11.89 -9.42 -19.36
C GLN A 299 -10.50 -9.66 -19.99
N ASN A 300 -9.63 -10.23 -19.14
CA ASN A 300 -8.18 -10.40 -19.22
C ASN A 300 -7.66 -11.55 -20.10
N ALA A 301 -7.65 -11.44 -21.44
CA ALA A 301 -7.20 -12.55 -22.29
C ALA A 301 -6.46 -12.19 -23.61
N LEU A 302 -5.41 -12.95 -23.93
CA LEU A 302 -4.74 -12.95 -25.24
C LEU A 302 -5.47 -13.88 -26.21
N ALA A 303 -6.28 -13.31 -27.10
CA ALA A 303 -6.97 -14.03 -28.17
C ALA A 303 -6.08 -14.18 -29.44
N MET A 304 -6.08 -15.37 -30.02
CA MET A 304 -5.26 -15.77 -31.16
C MET A 304 -6.15 -16.32 -32.27
N LEU A 305 -6.31 -15.58 -33.37
CA LEU A 305 -7.11 -16.03 -34.51
C LEU A 305 -6.23 -16.78 -35.52
N ILE A 306 -6.68 -17.95 -35.99
CA ILE A 306 -6.06 -18.73 -37.08
C ILE A 306 -7.09 -18.98 -38.18
N ASN A 307 -6.90 -18.33 -39.34
CA ASN A 307 -7.81 -18.49 -40.47
C ASN A 307 -7.59 -19.82 -41.24
N GLY A 308 -8.68 -20.52 -41.59
CA GLY A 308 -8.73 -21.85 -42.21
C GLY A 308 -8.14 -22.02 -43.62
N ASN A 309 -7.47 -21.01 -44.18
CA ASN A 309 -6.74 -21.18 -45.45
C ASN A 309 -5.37 -21.89 -45.29
N GLY A 310 -4.81 -21.93 -44.08
CA GLY A 310 -3.55 -22.62 -43.76
C GLY A 310 -3.69 -24.02 -43.16
N PHE A 311 -4.86 -24.33 -42.62
CA PHE A 311 -5.18 -25.57 -41.88
C PHE A 311 -6.15 -26.41 -42.71
N LYS A 312 -5.64 -27.26 -43.60
CA LYS A 312 -6.47 -27.97 -44.59
C LYS A 312 -6.38 -29.48 -44.51
N ALA A 313 -5.37 -30.02 -43.82
CA ALA A 313 -5.16 -31.46 -43.73
C ALA A 313 -5.47 -31.97 -42.32
N ALA A 314 -6.19 -33.08 -42.24
CA ALA A 314 -6.46 -33.76 -40.98
C ALA A 314 -5.13 -34.12 -40.28
N GLY A 315 -5.05 -33.78 -38.99
CA GLY A 315 -3.87 -34.04 -38.14
C GLY A 315 -2.81 -32.93 -38.10
N GLN A 316 -3.01 -31.78 -38.75
CA GLN A 316 -2.20 -30.58 -38.46
C GLN A 316 -2.51 -30.05 -37.06
N TYR A 317 -1.56 -29.35 -36.43
CA TYR A 317 -1.70 -28.84 -35.07
C TYR A 317 -0.86 -27.56 -34.85
N ILE A 318 -1.18 -26.79 -33.80
CA ILE A 318 -0.42 -25.61 -33.38
C ILE A 318 0.25 -25.87 -32.04
N ASP A 319 1.53 -25.54 -31.96
CA ASP A 319 2.23 -25.40 -30.69
C ASP A 319 2.26 -23.93 -30.29
N VAL A 320 1.73 -23.63 -29.11
CA VAL A 320 1.93 -22.36 -28.41
C VAL A 320 2.92 -22.62 -27.29
N GLN A 321 3.99 -21.83 -27.26
CA GLN A 321 5.03 -21.89 -26.24
C GLN A 321 5.09 -20.57 -25.50
N ILE A 322 4.94 -20.59 -24.19
CA ILE A 322 5.11 -19.45 -23.30
C ILE A 322 6.40 -19.70 -22.54
N THR A 323 7.37 -18.81 -22.64
CA THR A 323 8.72 -18.97 -22.10
C THR A 323 9.02 -17.82 -21.15
N PHE A 324 9.61 -18.13 -20.00
CA PHE A 324 9.95 -17.17 -18.98
C PHE A 324 11.47 -16.99 -18.95
N SER A 325 11.96 -15.76 -19.04
CA SER A 325 13.40 -15.44 -19.00
C SER A 325 13.88 -14.96 -17.63
N GLN A 326 12.96 -14.90 -16.66
CA GLN A 326 13.29 -14.66 -15.26
C GLN A 326 14.33 -15.70 -14.80
N PRO A 327 15.43 -15.31 -14.14
CA PRO A 327 16.40 -16.27 -13.60
C PRO A 327 15.72 -17.25 -12.63
N GLY A 328 15.76 -18.56 -12.95
CA GLY A 328 15.07 -19.59 -12.16
C GLY A 328 13.66 -19.94 -12.65
N GLY A 329 13.10 -19.21 -13.62
CA GLY A 329 11.73 -19.42 -14.12
C GLY A 329 10.67 -18.80 -13.21
N VAL A 330 9.40 -19.15 -13.46
CA VAL A 330 8.25 -18.75 -12.64
C VAL A 330 7.69 -19.94 -11.86
N ASN A 331 6.87 -19.60 -10.88
CA ASN A 331 6.42 -20.50 -9.84
C ASN A 331 4.90 -20.57 -9.84
N ASN A 332 4.34 -21.77 -9.65
CA ASN A 332 2.90 -21.99 -9.45
C ASN A 332 1.98 -21.31 -10.46
N VAL A 333 2.24 -21.58 -11.73
CA VAL A 333 1.57 -20.88 -12.82
C VAL A 333 0.14 -21.40 -12.96
N ALA A 334 -0.84 -20.50 -12.91
CA ALA A 334 -2.23 -20.79 -13.23
C ALA A 334 -2.74 -19.89 -14.36
N PHE A 335 -3.59 -20.44 -15.23
CA PHE A 335 -4.17 -19.72 -16.37
C PHE A 335 -5.43 -20.40 -16.94
N ASN A 336 -6.16 -19.64 -17.76
CA ASN A 336 -7.36 -20.10 -18.46
C ASN A 336 -7.08 -20.36 -19.95
N VAL A 337 -7.74 -21.38 -20.52
CA VAL A 337 -7.70 -21.68 -21.96
C VAL A 337 -9.11 -21.70 -22.54
N PHE A 338 -9.27 -21.10 -23.73
CA PHE A 338 -10.51 -21.00 -24.49
C PHE A 338 -10.30 -21.38 -25.96
N ASP A 339 -11.36 -21.88 -26.61
CA ASP A 339 -11.43 -22.12 -28.06
C ASP A 339 -12.72 -21.52 -28.64
N ILE A 340 -12.63 -20.83 -29.78
CA ILE A 340 -13.73 -20.19 -30.51
C ILE A 340 -13.67 -20.61 -31.99
N ASP A 341 -14.64 -21.39 -32.45
CA ASP A 341 -14.78 -21.76 -33.86
C ASP A 341 -15.86 -20.94 -34.58
N ASN A 342 -15.65 -20.66 -35.87
CA ASN A 342 -16.68 -20.08 -36.76
C ASN A 342 -17.03 -21.02 -37.92
N GLY A 343 -17.38 -22.28 -37.63
CA GLY A 343 -17.63 -23.36 -38.60
C GLY A 343 -19.10 -23.67 -38.91
N GLY A 344 -19.40 -23.90 -40.20
CA GLY A 344 -20.72 -24.35 -40.68
C GLY A 344 -21.18 -25.70 -40.11
N SER A 345 -22.48 -25.97 -40.17
CA SER A 345 -23.20 -27.13 -39.59
C SER A 345 -22.46 -28.48 -39.62
N GLY A 346 -21.89 -28.87 -38.48
CA GLY A 346 -21.29 -30.18 -38.19
C GLY A 346 -20.73 -30.14 -36.77
N GLY A 347 -20.93 -31.18 -35.95
CA GLY A 347 -20.36 -31.22 -34.59
C GLY A 347 -18.85 -31.44 -34.66
N PHE A 348 -18.06 -30.52 -34.11
CA PHE A 348 -16.61 -30.61 -34.05
C PHE A 348 -16.14 -30.87 -32.60
N ILE A 349 -14.98 -31.52 -32.48
CA ILE A 349 -14.29 -31.78 -31.22
C ILE A 349 -12.84 -31.36 -31.42
N ASP A 350 -12.36 -30.45 -30.57
CA ASP A 350 -10.97 -29.97 -30.57
C ASP A 350 -10.29 -30.33 -29.26
N GLN A 351 -8.99 -30.63 -29.35
CA GLN A 351 -8.21 -31.16 -28.24
C GLN A 351 -6.99 -30.27 -27.98
N VAL A 352 -6.83 -29.84 -26.73
CA VAL A 352 -5.65 -29.14 -26.25
C VAL A 352 -4.92 -30.05 -25.27
N THR A 353 -3.66 -30.37 -25.59
CA THR A 353 -2.77 -31.02 -24.63
C THR A 353 -1.86 -29.99 -23.99
N LEU A 354 -1.79 -29.99 -22.67
CA LEU A 354 -1.01 -29.02 -21.90
C LEU A 354 0.18 -29.70 -21.23
N THR A 355 1.34 -29.07 -21.33
CA THR A 355 2.55 -29.48 -20.61
C THR A 355 3.36 -28.25 -20.24
N ALA A 356 4.19 -28.36 -19.22
CA ALA A 356 5.22 -27.38 -18.89
C ALA A 356 6.60 -28.03 -19.00
N LYS A 357 7.64 -27.20 -19.03
CA LYS A 357 9.01 -27.61 -18.78
C LYS A 357 9.58 -26.78 -17.66
N ASN A 358 10.33 -27.45 -16.80
CA ASN A 358 11.16 -26.77 -15.83
C ASN A 358 12.50 -26.36 -16.45
N ASP A 359 13.31 -25.66 -15.67
CA ASP A 359 14.69 -25.26 -15.95
C ASP A 359 15.64 -26.40 -16.38
N THR A 360 15.36 -27.65 -16.02
CA THR A 360 16.11 -28.85 -16.49
C THR A 360 15.66 -29.38 -17.85
N GLY A 361 14.55 -28.84 -18.39
CA GLY A 361 13.92 -29.27 -19.63
C GLY A 361 13.02 -30.50 -19.51
N ALA A 362 12.79 -31.01 -18.29
CA ALA A 362 11.89 -32.12 -18.03
C ALA A 362 10.43 -31.70 -18.20
N THR A 363 9.60 -32.58 -18.77
CA THR A 363 8.18 -32.32 -18.98
C THR A 363 7.39 -32.49 -17.69
N VAL A 364 6.56 -31.49 -17.40
CA VAL A 364 5.68 -31.41 -16.25
C VAL A 364 4.24 -31.36 -16.74
N ASN A 365 3.36 -32.16 -16.12
CA ASN A 365 1.93 -32.10 -16.38
C ASN A 365 1.25 -31.10 -15.41
N PRO A 366 0.14 -30.48 -15.80
CA PRO A 366 -0.65 -29.64 -14.90
C PRO A 366 -1.12 -30.45 -13.69
N THR A 367 -1.19 -29.78 -12.55
CA THR A 367 -1.58 -30.35 -11.26
C THR A 367 -3.09 -30.40 -11.10
N SER A 368 -3.81 -29.40 -11.63
CA SER A 368 -5.26 -29.46 -11.75
C SER A 368 -5.73 -28.88 -13.08
N ILE A 369 -6.84 -29.42 -13.57
CA ILE A 369 -7.61 -28.84 -14.66
C ILE A 369 -9.09 -28.90 -14.27
N ALA A 370 -9.76 -27.74 -14.26
CA ALA A 370 -11.17 -27.63 -13.97
C ALA A 370 -11.90 -26.98 -15.15
N ALA A 371 -12.97 -27.62 -15.64
CA ALA A 371 -13.83 -27.03 -16.66
C ALA A 371 -14.87 -26.09 -16.02
N ASP A 372 -15.06 -24.89 -16.57
CA ASP A 372 -16.17 -24.00 -16.22
C ASP A 372 -17.25 -24.05 -17.33
N PRO A 373 -18.37 -24.77 -17.10
CA PRO A 373 -19.47 -24.83 -18.04
C PRO A 373 -20.41 -23.63 -17.84
N ARG A 374 -20.06 -22.44 -18.36
CA ARG A 374 -21.01 -21.31 -18.31
C ARG A 374 -22.27 -21.60 -19.14
N ALA A 375 -23.40 -21.65 -18.45
CA ALA A 375 -24.72 -21.96 -18.99
C ALA A 375 -25.30 -20.77 -19.78
N GLY A 376 -25.37 -20.86 -21.11
CA GLY A 376 -26.04 -19.82 -21.90
C GLY A 376 -26.08 -19.99 -23.42
N ALA A 377 -25.20 -20.78 -24.03
CA ALA A 377 -25.20 -20.93 -25.49
C ALA A 377 -26.38 -21.81 -25.98
N ALA A 378 -27.19 -21.28 -26.90
CA ALA A 378 -28.23 -22.03 -27.59
C ALA A 378 -27.61 -23.03 -28.58
N GLY A 379 -27.12 -24.15 -28.05
CA GLY A 379 -26.38 -25.14 -28.84
C GLY A 379 -25.31 -25.89 -28.04
N GLY A 380 -25.75 -26.69 -27.06
CA GLY A 380 -24.95 -27.52 -26.15
C GLY A 380 -23.44 -27.61 -26.40
N THR A 381 -22.67 -26.92 -25.58
CA THR A 381 -21.21 -27.02 -25.55
C THR A 381 -20.76 -27.79 -24.32
N SER A 382 -19.67 -28.54 -24.44
CA SER A 382 -19.15 -29.36 -23.34
C SER A 382 -17.64 -29.37 -23.36
N TRP A 383 -17.05 -28.90 -22.26
CA TRP A 383 -15.62 -29.03 -21.96
C TRP A 383 -15.41 -30.19 -21.00
N THR A 384 -14.44 -31.04 -21.30
CA THR A 384 -14.03 -32.15 -20.42
C THR A 384 -12.52 -32.13 -20.27
N ALA A 385 -12.05 -32.32 -19.04
CA ALA A 385 -10.64 -32.43 -18.73
C ALA A 385 -10.35 -33.87 -18.27
N SER A 386 -9.29 -34.46 -18.81
CA SER A 386 -8.81 -35.79 -18.42
C SER A 386 -7.29 -35.81 -18.44
N GLY A 387 -6.68 -35.85 -17.26
CA GLY A 387 -5.22 -35.70 -17.12
C GLY A 387 -4.76 -34.32 -17.59
N ASN A 388 -3.83 -34.29 -18.54
CA ASN A 388 -3.30 -33.06 -19.13
C ASN A 388 -3.96 -32.67 -20.46
N VAL A 389 -5.08 -33.30 -20.77
CA VAL A 389 -5.83 -33.11 -22.01
C VAL A 389 -7.14 -32.42 -21.70
N VAL A 390 -7.40 -31.33 -22.40
CA VAL A 390 -8.66 -30.60 -22.41
C VAL A 390 -9.33 -30.85 -23.76
N THR A 391 -10.59 -31.26 -23.73
CA THR A 391 -11.39 -31.51 -24.94
C THR A 391 -12.64 -30.65 -24.91
N GLY A 392 -12.79 -29.80 -25.93
CA GLY A 392 -13.96 -28.97 -26.16
C GLY A 392 -14.84 -29.56 -27.25
N SER A 393 -16.15 -29.33 -27.15
CA SER A 393 -17.10 -29.68 -28.20
C SER A 393 -18.24 -28.67 -28.29
N VAL A 394 -18.71 -28.42 -29.51
CA VAL A 394 -19.83 -27.51 -29.81
C VAL A 394 -20.86 -28.24 -30.67
N SER A 395 -22.13 -28.27 -30.25
CA SER A 395 -23.16 -29.09 -30.91
C SER A 395 -24.14 -28.32 -31.82
N ALA A 396 -23.91 -27.06 -32.17
CA ALA A 396 -24.82 -26.27 -32.99
C ALA A 396 -24.18 -25.63 -34.23
N ALA A 397 -24.99 -25.50 -35.29
CA ALA A 397 -24.65 -24.71 -36.48
C ALA A 397 -24.46 -23.24 -36.07
N ASN A 398 -23.28 -22.71 -36.33
CA ASN A 398 -22.91 -21.31 -36.17
C ASN A 398 -24.06 -20.33 -36.54
N ASN A 399 -24.55 -19.58 -35.56
CA ASN A 399 -25.35 -18.39 -35.84
C ASN A 399 -24.41 -17.33 -36.44
N THR A 400 -24.76 -16.84 -37.63
CA THR A 400 -23.92 -16.00 -38.49
C THR A 400 -23.73 -14.57 -37.97
N GLY A 401 -23.23 -14.38 -36.75
CA GLY A 401 -22.75 -13.07 -36.28
C GLY A 401 -23.43 -12.46 -35.06
N THR A 402 -23.77 -13.24 -34.02
CA THR A 402 -24.18 -12.65 -32.73
C THR A 402 -23.69 -13.46 -31.52
N GLY A 403 -22.65 -12.98 -30.83
CA GLY A 403 -22.90 -12.56 -29.45
C GLY A 403 -22.46 -13.42 -28.27
N ALA A 404 -22.31 -14.74 -28.38
CA ALA A 404 -22.34 -15.61 -27.19
C ALA A 404 -21.00 -16.30 -26.88
N GLU A 405 -20.56 -16.17 -25.62
CA GLU A 405 -19.43 -16.84 -24.98
C GLU A 405 -19.62 -18.38 -24.95
N ILE A 406 -18.56 -19.17 -25.18
CA ILE A 406 -18.64 -20.64 -25.35
C ILE A 406 -17.64 -21.40 -24.41
N GLY A 407 -17.71 -21.20 -23.09
CA GLY A 407 -17.06 -22.05 -22.06
C GLY A 407 -15.52 -21.98 -21.93
N THR A 408 -14.96 -22.34 -20.76
CA THR A 408 -13.53 -22.18 -20.42
C THR A 408 -12.97 -23.38 -19.64
N ALA A 409 -11.64 -23.55 -19.61
CA ALA A 409 -10.95 -24.47 -18.70
C ALA A 409 -9.84 -23.75 -17.91
N PHE A 410 -9.88 -23.86 -16.59
CA PHE A 410 -8.86 -23.38 -15.67
C PHE A 410 -7.77 -24.44 -15.49
N VAL A 411 -6.51 -24.02 -15.56
CA VAL A 411 -5.34 -24.90 -15.51
C VAL A 411 -4.38 -24.38 -14.45
N SER A 412 -3.87 -25.28 -13.60
CA SER A 412 -2.81 -24.96 -12.64
C SER A 412 -1.60 -25.88 -12.81
N PHE A 413 -0.42 -25.32 -12.58
CA PHE A 413 0.84 -26.04 -12.45
C PHE A 413 1.47 -25.68 -11.10
N ALA A 414 1.21 -26.44 -10.04
CA ALA A 414 1.80 -26.24 -8.71
C ALA A 414 3.21 -26.85 -8.64
N GLN A 415 4.14 -26.30 -9.42
CA GLN A 415 5.54 -26.74 -9.48
C GLN A 415 6.53 -25.59 -9.62
N SER A 416 7.78 -25.92 -9.28
CA SER A 416 8.92 -25.02 -9.31
C SER A 416 9.67 -24.90 -10.61
N ASN A 417 10.23 -23.71 -10.81
CA ASN A 417 11.15 -23.37 -11.87
C ASN A 417 10.57 -23.60 -13.26
N ILE A 418 9.29 -23.28 -13.45
CA ILE A 418 8.63 -23.41 -14.73
C ILE A 418 9.23 -22.34 -15.65
N THR A 419 10.02 -22.79 -16.61
CA THR A 419 10.63 -21.89 -17.60
C THR A 419 9.84 -21.87 -18.90
N GLN A 420 8.96 -22.86 -19.10
CA GLN A 420 8.14 -22.93 -20.32
C GLN A 420 6.80 -23.61 -20.07
N ILE A 421 5.73 -23.10 -20.69
CA ILE A 421 4.44 -23.77 -20.84
C ILE A 421 4.21 -24.02 -22.34
N ASN A 422 3.76 -25.23 -22.67
CA ASN A 422 3.48 -25.66 -24.04
C ASN A 422 2.02 -26.10 -24.13
N LEU A 423 1.28 -25.47 -25.03
CA LEU A 423 -0.07 -25.87 -25.41
C LEU A 423 0.00 -26.45 -26.82
N HIS A 424 -0.47 -27.67 -26.97
CA HIS A 424 -0.52 -28.39 -28.22
C HIS A 424 -1.97 -28.55 -28.65
N TYR A 425 -2.38 -27.74 -29.62
CA TYR A 425 -3.75 -27.68 -30.13
C TYR A 425 -3.89 -28.58 -31.36
N THR A 426 -4.65 -29.67 -31.25
CA THR A 426 -4.88 -30.65 -32.32
C THR A 426 -6.33 -30.65 -32.76
N ASN A 427 -6.54 -30.49 -34.06
CA ASN A 427 -7.87 -30.66 -34.65
C ASN A 427 -8.14 -32.14 -34.95
N VAL A 428 -9.28 -32.66 -34.51
CA VAL A 428 -9.65 -34.07 -34.63
C VAL A 428 -10.59 -34.35 -35.83
N GLY A 429 -10.90 -33.34 -36.66
CA GLY A 429 -11.79 -33.41 -37.82
C GLY A 429 -11.36 -32.61 -39.07
N ALA A 430 -12.15 -32.66 -40.15
CA ALA A 430 -11.88 -31.92 -41.40
C ALA A 430 -12.45 -30.48 -41.30
N LEU A 431 -11.58 -29.48 -41.42
CA LEU A 431 -11.92 -28.07 -41.25
C LEU A 431 -12.67 -27.47 -42.44
N SER A 432 -13.70 -26.66 -42.16
CA SER A 432 -14.36 -25.81 -43.15
C SER A 432 -14.28 -24.31 -42.86
N ALA A 433 -13.71 -23.85 -41.72
CA ALA A 433 -13.66 -22.43 -41.36
C ALA A 433 -12.55 -22.04 -40.34
N GLN A 434 -12.61 -20.80 -39.81
CA GLN A 434 -11.63 -20.16 -38.91
C GLN A 434 -11.73 -20.69 -37.45
N GLN A 435 -10.59 -20.80 -36.76
CA GLN A 435 -10.49 -21.17 -35.33
C GLN A 435 -9.75 -20.07 -34.55
N ALA A 436 -10.05 -19.91 -33.26
CA ALA A 436 -9.35 -18.98 -32.38
C ALA A 436 -9.10 -19.57 -30.99
N ILE A 437 -7.88 -19.43 -30.49
CA ILE A 437 -7.45 -19.88 -29.15
C ILE A 437 -7.27 -18.64 -28.29
N SER A 438 -7.79 -18.61 -27.06
CA SER A 438 -7.53 -17.52 -26.11
C SER A 438 -6.85 -18.02 -24.84
N LEU A 439 -5.94 -17.22 -24.29
CA LEU A 439 -5.25 -17.44 -23.01
C LEU A 439 -5.66 -16.36 -22.01
N GLY A 440 -6.24 -16.70 -20.86
CA GLY A 440 -6.63 -15.72 -19.83
C GLY A 440 -5.80 -15.80 -18.55
N ASP A 441 -5.57 -14.64 -17.90
CA ASP A 441 -4.89 -14.43 -16.60
C ASP A 441 -3.77 -15.44 -16.25
N ILE A 442 -2.51 -15.07 -16.48
CA ILE A 442 -1.37 -15.87 -16.04
C ILE A 442 -0.84 -15.24 -14.76
N SER A 443 -1.08 -15.84 -13.60
CA SER A 443 -0.50 -15.36 -12.34
C SER A 443 0.98 -15.77 -12.19
N PHE A 444 1.82 -14.85 -11.71
CA PHE A 444 3.24 -15.08 -11.38
C PHE A 444 3.65 -14.41 -10.07
N GLN A 445 4.47 -15.06 -9.25
CA GLN A 445 5.21 -14.40 -8.16
C GLN A 445 6.10 -13.19 -8.63
N ALA A 446 6.31 -12.19 -7.75
CA ALA A 446 6.49 -10.72 -7.96
C ALA A 446 7.75 -10.12 -8.63
N PRO A 447 7.67 -8.84 -9.09
CA PRO A 447 8.81 -7.97 -9.43
C PRO A 447 9.48 -7.23 -8.23
N PRO A 448 10.70 -6.64 -8.38
CA PRO A 448 11.48 -6.03 -7.27
C PRO A 448 10.95 -4.69 -6.69
N SER A 449 11.19 -4.46 -5.39
CA SER A 449 10.64 -3.37 -4.53
C SER A 449 11.15 -1.94 -4.81
N LYS A 450 10.44 -0.90 -4.30
CA LYS A 450 10.87 0.52 -4.31
C LYS A 450 11.71 0.88 -3.06
N PRO A 451 12.61 1.89 -3.12
CA PRO A 451 13.29 2.40 -1.92
C PRO A 451 12.35 3.08 -0.92
N THR A 452 12.74 3.13 0.34
CA THR A 452 12.13 3.93 1.41
C THR A 452 13.22 4.75 2.11
N VAL A 453 12.88 5.95 2.57
CA VAL A 453 13.80 6.90 3.22
C VAL A 453 13.26 7.24 4.61
N ASP A 454 14.13 7.18 5.61
CA ASP A 454 13.87 7.58 6.98
C ASP A 454 14.99 8.54 7.45
N LEU A 455 14.63 9.72 7.96
CA LEU A 455 15.59 10.73 8.40
C LEU A 455 15.98 10.59 9.89
N ASN A 456 15.30 9.74 10.67
CA ASN A 456 15.60 9.51 12.07
C ASN A 456 15.08 8.13 12.54
N THR A 457 15.85 7.07 12.25
CA THR A 457 15.42 5.69 12.49
C THR A 457 15.23 5.33 13.98
N SER A 458 15.67 6.21 14.88
CA SER A 458 15.64 5.97 16.33
C SER A 458 14.37 6.44 17.05
N ASP A 459 13.49 7.23 16.40
CA ASP A 459 12.24 7.70 17.02
C ASP A 459 11.09 6.71 16.80
N SER A 460 10.58 6.11 17.89
CA SER A 460 9.46 5.18 17.86
C SER A 460 8.14 5.89 17.53
N SER A 461 7.50 5.49 16.44
CA SER A 461 6.21 5.97 15.95
C SER A 461 5.07 5.67 16.93
N VAL A 462 4.31 6.69 17.32
CA VAL A 462 3.07 6.53 18.09
C VAL A 462 1.91 6.79 17.15
N SER A 463 1.20 5.73 16.73
CA SER A 463 -0.07 5.83 16.00
C SER A 463 -1.24 5.98 16.97
N ALA A 464 -2.30 6.68 16.58
CA ALA A 464 -3.56 6.73 17.32
C ALA A 464 -4.68 6.11 16.48
N THR A 465 -4.97 4.83 16.73
CA THR A 465 -6.09 4.11 16.11
C THR A 465 -7.21 3.99 17.14
N ASP A 466 -8.41 4.45 16.80
CA ASP A 466 -9.62 4.23 17.59
C ASP A 466 -10.64 3.54 16.70
N THR A 467 -11.18 2.45 17.21
CA THR A 467 -12.14 1.62 16.51
C THR A 467 -13.42 1.63 17.34
N PHE A 468 -14.56 1.92 16.71
CA PHE A 468 -15.89 1.93 17.35
C PHE A 468 -16.37 0.51 17.71
N THR A 469 -15.54 -0.29 18.38
CA THR A 469 -15.71 -1.74 18.51
C THR A 469 -16.43 -2.18 19.79
N THR A 470 -16.47 -1.38 20.85
CA THR A 470 -17.16 -1.76 22.10
C THR A 470 -18.58 -1.17 22.19
N ARG A 471 -19.59 -2.03 22.08
CA ARG A 471 -21.04 -1.72 22.14
C ARG A 471 -21.57 -1.29 23.53
N THR A 472 -20.74 -0.76 24.43
CA THR A 472 -21.17 -0.35 25.79
C THR A 472 -20.43 0.88 26.26
N TYR A 473 -21.18 1.83 26.84
CA TYR A 473 -20.63 3.00 27.49
C TYR A 473 -21.08 3.12 28.94
N THR A 474 -20.17 3.59 29.78
CA THR A 474 -20.40 3.89 31.20
C THR A 474 -20.56 5.40 31.40
N ASP A 475 -21.60 5.81 32.11
CA ASP A 475 -21.69 7.18 32.64
C ASP A 475 -20.75 7.35 33.84
N ALA A 476 -20.70 8.58 34.38
CA ALA A 476 -19.91 8.92 35.58
C ALA A 476 -20.28 8.11 36.85
N SER A 477 -21.26 7.20 36.76
CA SER A 477 -21.79 6.35 37.83
C SER A 477 -21.46 4.86 37.64
N GLY A 478 -20.83 4.46 36.53
CA GLY A 478 -20.37 3.09 36.28
C GLY A 478 -21.46 2.08 35.87
N GLY A 479 -22.62 2.53 35.39
CA GLY A 479 -23.67 1.66 34.85
C GLY A 479 -23.73 1.68 33.32
N ALA A 480 -23.97 0.53 32.67
CA ALA A 480 -24.20 0.43 31.23
C ALA A 480 -25.57 1.03 30.84
N ILE A 481 -25.59 2.04 29.96
CA ILE A 481 -26.83 2.67 29.46
C ILE A 481 -26.99 2.36 27.96
N ALA A 482 -28.17 1.87 27.57
CA ALA A 482 -28.53 1.70 26.16
C ALA A 482 -28.78 3.07 25.50
N TRP A 483 -28.74 3.14 24.16
CA TRP A 483 -28.81 4.35 23.33
C TRP A 483 -30.12 5.19 23.37
N LYS A 484 -30.84 5.19 24.50
CA LYS A 484 -31.85 6.17 24.93
C LYS A 484 -31.84 6.18 26.46
N ASP A 485 -32.04 7.33 27.09
CA ASP A 485 -32.51 7.29 28.48
C ASP A 485 -33.84 6.52 28.54
N SER A 486 -34.23 6.01 29.70
CA SER A 486 -35.47 5.24 29.89
C SER A 486 -36.76 6.03 29.57
N SER A 487 -36.63 7.29 29.14
CA SER A 487 -37.71 8.20 28.77
C SER A 487 -37.70 8.57 27.27
N GLY A 488 -36.72 8.10 26.49
CA GLY A 488 -36.64 8.31 25.04
C GLY A 488 -36.14 9.69 24.60
N ASN A 489 -35.49 10.48 25.47
CA ASN A 489 -35.02 11.82 25.12
C ASN A 489 -33.58 11.84 24.58
N ALA A 490 -33.34 12.65 23.54
CA ALA A 490 -32.02 12.91 22.97
C ALA A 490 -31.31 14.00 23.78
N SER A 491 -30.27 13.62 24.53
CA SER A 491 -29.30 14.56 25.10
C SER A 491 -27.97 14.39 24.39
N SER A 492 -27.22 15.49 24.20
CA SER A 492 -25.85 15.43 23.66
C SER A 492 -25.04 14.47 24.51
N TRP A 493 -24.61 13.37 23.90
CA TRP A 493 -23.91 12.32 24.61
C TRP A 493 -22.40 12.49 24.43
N VAL A 494 -21.64 12.25 25.48
CA VAL A 494 -20.18 12.35 25.54
C VAL A 494 -19.66 11.05 26.14
N GLU A 495 -18.84 10.32 25.40
CA GLU A 495 -18.06 9.21 25.95
C GLU A 495 -16.98 9.74 26.88
N THR A 496 -16.65 9.05 27.97
CA THR A 496 -15.43 9.34 28.74
C THR A 496 -14.76 8.01 29.05
N ASP A 497 -13.64 7.73 28.40
CA ASP A 497 -12.84 6.55 28.72
C ASP A 497 -12.16 6.74 30.09
N SER A 498 -12.31 5.77 30.99
CA SER A 498 -11.69 5.77 32.31
C SER A 498 -10.29 5.17 32.25
N GLY A 499 -9.36 5.86 31.59
CA GLY A 499 -7.96 5.47 31.49
C GLY A 499 -7.08 6.66 31.13
N GLY A 500 -6.55 7.35 32.15
CA GLY A 500 -5.76 8.57 31.94
C GLY A 500 -4.41 8.34 31.27
N GLY A 501 -4.04 9.26 30.36
CA GLY A 501 -2.65 9.61 30.09
C GLY A 501 -1.99 9.02 28.83
N GLY A 502 -2.63 9.13 27.66
CA GLY A 502 -2.02 8.85 26.36
C GLY A 502 -2.85 9.42 25.21
N ALA A 503 -2.27 9.55 24.01
CA ALA A 503 -2.91 10.12 22.80
C ALA A 503 -4.17 9.38 22.28
N THR A 504 -4.68 8.41 23.05
CA THR A 504 -5.82 7.54 22.74
C THR A 504 -7.12 7.91 23.48
N GLY A 505 -7.09 8.81 24.47
CA GLY A 505 -8.24 9.13 25.33
C GLY A 505 -9.24 10.17 24.78
N GLY A 506 -9.60 10.09 23.49
CA GLY A 506 -10.47 11.08 22.85
C GLY A 506 -11.97 10.82 23.08
N ASN A 507 -12.69 11.80 23.65
CA ASN A 507 -14.13 11.67 23.85
C ASN A 507 -14.90 11.89 22.52
N VAL A 508 -15.77 10.94 22.16
CA VAL A 508 -16.74 11.11 21.06
C VAL A 508 -17.98 11.84 21.58
N GLN A 509 -18.40 12.88 20.87
CA GLN A 509 -19.63 13.62 21.15
C GLN A 509 -20.60 13.58 19.96
N VAL A 510 -21.83 13.20 20.24
CA VAL A 510 -22.92 13.13 19.26
C VAL A 510 -23.89 14.29 19.50
N LYS A 511 -24.14 15.12 18.49
CA LYS A 511 -25.00 16.30 18.60
C LYS A 511 -26.11 16.30 17.55
N ASP A 512 -27.34 16.33 18.04
CA ASP A 512 -28.56 16.56 17.26
C ASP A 512 -29.32 17.78 17.83
N THR A 513 -29.91 18.60 16.96
CA THR A 513 -30.76 19.74 17.34
C THR A 513 -32.22 19.59 16.88
N ALA A 514 -32.58 18.60 16.03
CA ALA A 514 -33.95 18.47 15.49
C ALA A 514 -34.34 17.08 14.87
N GLY A 515 -33.62 15.99 15.11
CA GLY A 515 -34.02 14.64 14.65
C GLY A 515 -32.91 13.59 14.68
N PHE A 516 -33.25 12.44 15.27
CA PHE A 516 -32.45 11.27 15.67
C PHE A 516 -31.09 11.01 14.99
N ILE A 517 -30.04 10.80 15.79
CA ILE A 517 -28.87 9.99 15.42
C ILE A 517 -29.10 8.58 15.97
N THR A 518 -29.02 7.53 15.13
CA THR A 518 -29.25 6.13 15.54
C THR A 518 -28.04 5.27 15.21
N SER A 519 -27.60 4.43 16.14
CA SER A 519 -26.54 3.41 15.91
C SER A 519 -27.10 2.12 15.30
N THR A 520 -28.23 2.17 14.59
CA THR A 520 -29.01 0.97 14.19
C THR A 520 -28.48 0.27 12.94
N GLY A 521 -27.37 0.73 12.36
CA GLY A 521 -26.72 -0.02 11.29
C GLY A 521 -26.20 -1.36 11.80
N THR A 522 -26.44 -2.43 11.05
CA THR A 522 -26.00 -3.80 11.36
C THR A 522 -24.47 -3.93 11.58
N TYR A 523 -23.69 -2.88 11.26
CA TYR A 523 -22.22 -2.90 11.13
C TYR A 523 -21.43 -1.90 12.02
N GLY A 524 -22.03 -1.28 13.04
CA GLY A 524 -21.26 -0.44 13.99
C GLY A 524 -21.00 1.00 13.56
N ASP A 525 -21.69 1.48 12.52
CA ASP A 525 -21.48 2.83 11.98
C ASP A 525 -22.37 3.90 12.64
N LEU A 526 -21.92 5.15 12.54
CA LEU A 526 -22.65 6.31 13.01
C LEU A 526 -23.50 6.92 11.89
N GLN A 527 -24.81 6.98 12.10
CA GLN A 527 -25.79 7.44 11.11
C GLN A 527 -26.12 8.94 11.26
N LEU A 528 -25.86 9.73 10.21
CA LEU A 528 -26.27 11.13 10.07
C LEU A 528 -27.43 11.24 9.08
N ASN A 529 -28.55 11.84 9.46
CA ASN A 529 -29.79 11.83 8.64
C ASN A 529 -30.41 13.21 8.40
N LYS A 530 -29.76 14.29 8.84
CA LYS A 530 -30.17 15.69 8.62
C LYS A 530 -28.98 16.64 8.59
N ASP A 531 -29.13 17.76 7.88
CA ASP A 531 -28.16 18.87 7.78
C ASP A 531 -27.72 19.49 9.12
N THR A 532 -28.55 19.33 10.15
CA THR A 532 -28.27 19.83 11.51
C THR A 532 -27.54 18.81 12.38
N SER A 533 -27.39 17.57 11.92
CA SER A 533 -26.72 16.50 12.66
C SER A 533 -25.22 16.63 12.54
N SER A 534 -24.49 16.30 13.61
CA SER A 534 -23.04 16.18 13.54
C SER A 534 -22.50 15.19 14.55
N ILE A 535 -21.39 14.56 14.18
CA ILE A 535 -20.57 13.73 15.05
C ILE A 535 -19.23 14.41 15.18
N GLN A 536 -18.73 14.57 16.40
CA GLN A 536 -17.41 15.15 16.64
C GLN A 536 -16.60 14.34 17.65
N ARG A 537 -15.28 14.46 17.60
CA ARG A 537 -14.35 13.74 18.47
C ARG A 537 -13.18 14.62 18.85
N ALA A 538 -12.93 14.76 20.15
CA ALA A 538 -11.73 15.43 20.64
C ALA A 538 -10.53 14.48 20.59
N ILE A 539 -9.37 14.97 20.17
CA ILE A 539 -8.14 14.19 20.03
C ILE A 539 -7.00 15.04 20.57
N ASN A 540 -6.21 14.49 21.50
CA ASN A 540 -5.03 15.18 21.99
C ASN A 540 -3.84 14.86 21.07
N LEU A 541 -3.50 15.80 20.19
CA LEU A 541 -2.36 15.72 19.30
C LEU A 541 -1.19 16.59 19.78
N SER A 542 -1.12 16.93 21.07
CA SER A 542 -0.05 17.79 21.62
C SER A 542 1.35 17.21 21.41
N SER A 543 1.46 15.87 21.35
CA SER A 543 2.75 15.20 21.05
C SER A 543 3.18 15.35 19.58
N TYR A 544 2.31 15.90 18.73
CA TYR A 544 2.51 16.05 17.29
C TYR A 544 2.27 17.48 16.81
N SER A 545 2.06 18.43 17.73
CA SER A 545 1.63 19.80 17.42
C SER A 545 2.70 20.67 16.77
N THR A 546 3.93 20.17 16.63
CA THR A 546 5.05 20.97 16.14
C THR A 546 5.57 20.58 14.76
N ASP A 547 5.46 19.34 14.25
CA ASP A 547 6.17 18.96 13.00
C ASP A 547 5.79 17.62 12.31
N ASN A 548 4.53 17.18 12.31
CA ASN A 548 4.18 15.86 11.74
C ASN A 548 3.06 15.90 10.70
N LEU A 549 3.15 15.05 9.67
CA LEU A 549 2.03 14.76 8.77
C LEU A 549 0.92 14.07 9.58
N VAL A 550 -0.21 14.76 9.76
CA VAL A 550 -1.39 14.20 10.43
C VAL A 550 -2.49 14.02 9.42
N ASN A 551 -2.97 12.80 9.22
CA ASN A 551 -4.06 12.49 8.29
C ASN A 551 -5.28 11.96 9.04
N LEU A 552 -6.45 12.51 8.72
CA LEU A 552 -7.75 11.97 9.07
C LEU A 552 -8.21 11.01 7.97
N SER A 553 -8.61 9.79 8.32
CA SER A 553 -9.25 8.85 7.40
C SER A 553 -10.54 8.28 8.01
N PHE A 554 -11.52 7.95 7.18
CA PHE A 554 -12.76 7.30 7.59
C PHE A 554 -13.46 6.62 6.42
N ASN A 555 -14.20 5.56 6.71
CA ASN A 555 -15.11 4.93 5.78
C ASN A 555 -16.46 5.64 5.81
N TYR A 556 -17.06 5.79 4.64
CA TYR A 556 -18.39 6.35 4.48
C TYR A 556 -19.24 5.43 3.63
N ARG A 557 -20.54 5.42 3.92
CA ARG A 557 -21.56 4.98 2.97
C ARG A 557 -22.78 5.88 3.04
N ALA A 558 -23.50 5.94 1.96
CA ALA A 558 -24.76 6.63 1.83
C ALA A 558 -25.85 5.62 1.50
N ASP A 559 -27.07 5.84 1.98
CA ASP A 559 -28.20 5.07 1.47
C ASP A 559 -28.60 5.52 0.06
N THR A 560 -29.50 4.75 -0.55
CA THR A 560 -30.03 5.01 -1.89
C THR A 560 -30.98 6.21 -1.97
N SER A 561 -31.29 6.87 -0.85
CA SER A 561 -32.06 8.13 -0.83
C SER A 561 -31.18 9.37 -0.83
N VAL A 562 -29.87 9.24 -0.59
CA VAL A 562 -28.89 10.31 -0.77
C VAL A 562 -28.75 10.65 -2.27
N THR A 563 -28.74 11.93 -2.62
CA THR A 563 -28.64 12.39 -4.02
C THR A 563 -27.19 12.72 -4.39
N ALA A 564 -26.89 12.84 -5.69
CA ALA A 564 -25.57 13.25 -6.18
C ALA A 564 -25.15 14.67 -5.75
N THR A 565 -26.06 15.46 -5.17
CA THR A 565 -25.79 16.81 -4.64
C THR A 565 -25.60 16.82 -3.13
N SER A 566 -25.72 15.67 -2.46
CA SER A 566 -25.58 15.56 -1.01
C SER A 566 -24.11 15.51 -0.59
N VAL A 567 -23.71 16.38 0.32
CA VAL A 567 -22.30 16.56 0.73
C VAL A 567 -22.15 16.39 2.23
N LEU A 568 -21.09 15.68 2.63
CA LEU A 568 -20.62 15.56 4.00
C LEU A 568 -19.31 16.35 4.17
N ASP A 569 -19.31 17.34 5.05
CA ASP A 569 -18.11 18.07 5.44
C ASP A 569 -17.32 17.28 6.51
N ALA A 570 -16.02 17.12 6.28
CA ALA A 570 -15.03 16.78 7.30
C ALA A 570 -14.39 18.08 7.80
N GLN A 571 -14.48 18.33 9.10
CA GLN A 571 -14.10 19.59 9.73
C GLN A 571 -13.18 19.36 10.91
N VAL A 572 -12.33 20.35 11.20
CA VAL A 572 -11.40 20.33 12.32
C VAL A 572 -11.48 21.64 13.11
N SER A 573 -11.17 21.57 14.39
CA SER A 573 -11.09 22.67 15.33
C SER A 573 -9.82 22.53 16.16
N THR A 574 -9.11 23.62 16.43
CA THR A 574 -7.94 23.65 17.33
C THR A 574 -8.25 24.28 18.69
N ASP A 575 -9.49 24.74 18.89
CA ASP A 575 -9.93 25.48 20.08
C ASP A 575 -10.99 24.72 20.88
N GLY A 576 -11.03 23.38 20.79
CA GLY A 576 -11.98 22.55 21.53
C GLY A 576 -13.40 22.54 20.93
N GLY A 577 -13.56 22.87 19.65
CA GLY A 577 -14.84 22.81 18.94
C GLY A 577 -15.62 24.13 18.92
N THR A 578 -14.97 25.25 19.22
CA THR A 578 -15.57 26.59 19.23
C THR A 578 -15.62 27.19 17.82
N THR A 579 -14.50 27.08 17.09
CA THR A 579 -14.38 27.43 15.67
C THR A 579 -14.07 26.19 14.84
N TRP A 580 -14.50 26.19 13.57
CA TRP A 580 -14.41 25.01 12.70
C TRP A 580 -13.92 25.39 11.31
N THR A 581 -12.99 24.60 10.79
CA THR A 581 -12.48 24.69 9.42
C THR A 581 -12.81 23.41 8.67
N THR A 582 -13.41 23.51 7.48
CA THR A 582 -13.61 22.35 6.59
C THR A 582 -12.28 21.98 5.94
N ILE A 583 -11.80 20.76 6.18
CA ILE A 583 -10.57 20.22 5.61
C ILE A 583 -10.84 19.32 4.39
N GLY A 584 -12.08 18.86 4.24
CA GLY A 584 -12.45 17.97 3.15
C GLY A 584 -13.96 17.84 3.01
N LYS A 585 -14.39 17.38 1.84
CA LYS A 585 -15.79 17.12 1.52
C LYS A 585 -15.93 15.76 0.86
N VAL A 586 -16.98 15.05 1.20
CA VAL A 586 -17.34 13.77 0.59
C VAL A 586 -18.70 13.92 -0.08
N THR A 587 -18.78 13.48 -1.33
CA THR A 587 -20.03 13.43 -2.12
C THR A 587 -20.25 12.00 -2.58
N PRO A 588 -20.86 11.13 -1.75
CA PRO A 588 -20.94 9.70 -2.06
C PRO A 588 -21.79 9.39 -3.30
N GLY A 589 -22.77 10.25 -3.60
CA GLY A 589 -23.83 9.91 -4.55
C GLY A 589 -24.78 8.85 -4.00
N THR A 590 -25.70 8.40 -4.86
CA THR A 590 -26.78 7.50 -4.46
C THR A 590 -26.28 6.10 -4.15
N GLY A 591 -26.42 5.66 -2.90
CA GLY A 591 -25.92 4.35 -2.45
C GLY A 591 -24.39 4.23 -2.40
N GLY A 592 -23.67 5.34 -2.57
CA GLY A 592 -22.22 5.32 -2.69
C GLY A 592 -21.53 5.03 -1.37
N SER A 593 -20.40 4.35 -1.44
CA SER A 593 -19.52 4.09 -0.30
C SER A 593 -18.07 4.24 -0.72
N GLY A 594 -17.18 4.38 0.24
CA GLY A 594 -15.76 4.53 -0.01
C GLY A 594 -15.03 5.00 1.25
N THR A 595 -13.77 5.34 1.08
CA THR A 595 -12.93 5.89 2.15
C THR A 595 -12.54 7.30 1.78
N ALA A 596 -12.57 8.20 2.75
CA ALA A 596 -12.06 9.55 2.61
C ALA A 596 -10.81 9.72 3.47
N THR A 597 -9.81 10.42 2.93
CA THR A 597 -8.58 10.80 3.66
C THR A 597 -8.30 12.28 3.46
N PHE A 598 -8.00 13.00 4.54
CA PHE A 598 -7.75 14.43 4.54
C PHE A 598 -6.55 14.79 5.41
N ASP A 599 -5.70 15.70 4.91
CA ASP A 599 -4.58 16.28 5.66
C ASP A 599 -5.10 17.24 6.73
N MET A 600 -4.63 17.05 7.96
CA MET A 600 -4.92 17.89 9.12
C MET A 600 -3.65 18.34 9.88
N THR A 601 -2.48 18.27 9.24
CA THR A 601 -1.16 18.59 9.79
C THR A 601 -1.10 19.94 10.51
N GLY A 602 -1.67 20.99 9.90
CA GLY A 602 -1.71 22.34 10.49
C GLY A 602 -2.66 22.51 11.69
N TYR A 603 -3.37 21.46 12.11
CA TYR A 603 -4.40 21.51 13.13
C TYR A 603 -4.11 20.61 14.34
N ALA A 604 -2.89 20.07 14.46
CA ALA A 604 -2.46 19.26 15.59
C ALA A 604 -2.24 20.11 16.86
N GLY A 605 -2.84 19.71 17.97
CA GLY A 605 -2.75 20.41 19.24
C GLY A 605 -3.47 19.69 20.39
N ALA A 606 -3.32 20.21 21.60
CA ALA A 606 -3.94 19.61 22.79
C ALA A 606 -5.49 19.64 22.77
N ASN A 607 -6.07 20.57 22.01
CA ASN A 607 -7.51 20.81 21.94
C ASN A 607 -8.07 20.52 20.53
N THR A 608 -7.41 19.66 19.75
CA THR A 608 -7.89 19.31 18.41
C THR A 608 -9.21 18.56 18.50
N VAL A 609 -10.17 18.93 17.67
CA VAL A 609 -11.47 18.23 17.54
C VAL A 609 -11.80 18.06 16.08
N ILE A 610 -12.16 16.84 15.66
CA ILE A 610 -12.67 16.55 14.32
C ILE A 610 -14.20 16.46 14.34
N ARG A 611 -14.88 16.80 13.24
CA ARG A 611 -16.34 16.71 13.09
C ARG A 611 -16.75 16.32 11.68
N PHE A 612 -17.75 15.45 11.58
CA PHE A 612 -18.48 15.14 10.36
C PHE A 612 -19.86 15.78 10.41
N LYS A 613 -20.22 16.52 9.36
CA LYS A 613 -21.48 17.26 9.29
C LYS A 613 -22.03 17.30 7.85
N PRO A 614 -23.29 16.92 7.60
CA PRO A 614 -23.90 17.13 6.29
C PRO A 614 -24.09 18.63 6.01
N GLU A 615 -23.83 19.07 4.78
CA GLU A 615 -23.96 20.49 4.41
C GLU A 615 -25.40 20.99 4.55
N THR A 616 -25.57 22.27 4.90
CA THR A 616 -26.91 22.86 5.04
C THR A 616 -27.61 23.03 3.69
N GLY A 617 -28.84 22.55 3.58
CA GLY A 617 -29.63 22.53 2.36
C GLY A 617 -29.38 21.30 1.48
N SER A 618 -28.58 20.34 1.95
CA SER A 618 -28.10 19.18 1.19
C SER A 618 -28.95 17.91 1.44
N PHE A 619 -29.72 17.85 2.53
CA PHE A 619 -30.62 16.73 2.87
C PHE A 619 -32.11 17.08 2.90
N ASN A 620 -32.91 16.27 2.18
CA ASN A 620 -34.36 16.18 2.37
C ASN A 620 -34.84 14.75 2.72
N ALA A 621 -34.04 13.72 2.44
CA ALA A 621 -34.22 12.32 2.88
C ALA A 621 -32.90 11.54 2.64
N GLY A 622 -32.51 10.65 3.54
CA GLY A 622 -31.34 9.77 3.39
C GLY A 622 -30.49 9.66 4.65
N ASN A 623 -29.46 8.83 4.60
CA ASN A 623 -28.58 8.52 5.72
C ASN A 623 -27.13 8.40 5.24
N PHE A 624 -26.22 9.16 5.86
CA PHE A 624 -24.79 8.89 5.81
C PHE A 624 -24.40 8.03 6.98
N TYR A 625 -23.49 7.09 6.76
CA TYR A 625 -22.90 6.28 7.79
C TYR A 625 -21.40 6.47 7.76
N ILE A 626 -20.82 6.66 8.94
CA ILE A 626 -19.39 6.85 9.13
C ILE A 626 -18.87 5.76 10.06
N SER A 627 -17.76 5.15 9.66
CA SER A 627 -17.04 4.11 10.39
C SER A 627 -15.53 4.26 10.19
N ASP A 628 -14.76 3.52 10.99
CA ASP A 628 -13.29 3.42 10.86
C ASP A 628 -12.56 4.77 10.84
N VAL A 629 -13.00 5.68 11.72
CA VAL A 629 -12.40 7.01 11.84
C VAL A 629 -11.02 6.91 12.49
N ALA A 630 -9.96 6.99 11.69
CA ALA A 630 -8.58 6.95 12.17
C ALA A 630 -7.87 8.30 11.94
N VAL A 631 -7.08 8.73 12.92
CA VAL A 631 -6.14 9.85 12.77
C VAL A 631 -4.73 9.31 12.88
N THR A 632 -4.02 9.27 11.76
CA THR A 632 -2.63 8.81 11.70
C THR A 632 -1.70 10.00 11.82
N ALA A 633 -0.71 9.89 12.70
CA ALA A 633 0.39 10.84 12.82
C ALA A 633 1.69 10.02 12.77
N THR A 634 2.50 10.21 11.73
CA THR A 634 3.74 9.47 11.52
C THR A 634 4.95 10.38 11.72
N PRO A 635 5.93 10.02 12.58
CA PRO A 635 7.20 10.71 12.62
C PRO A 635 8.08 10.18 11.48
N THR A 636 8.32 11.01 10.46
CA THR A 636 9.55 10.90 9.62
C THR A 636 10.56 11.99 10.00
N GLY A 637 10.19 12.83 10.98
CA GLY A 637 10.79 14.10 11.31
C GLY A 637 12.07 13.99 12.14
N TYR A 638 13.21 14.22 11.50
CA TYR A 638 14.33 14.82 12.22
C TYR A 638 14.00 16.29 12.52
N ALA A 639 14.40 16.82 13.66
CA ALA A 639 14.25 18.23 13.98
C ALA A 639 15.58 18.83 14.42
N ALA A 640 15.86 20.05 13.98
CA ALA A 640 17.00 20.82 14.43
C ALA A 640 16.64 22.29 14.61
N THR A 641 17.51 23.03 15.29
CA THR A 641 17.35 24.47 15.50
C THR A 641 18.56 25.20 14.94
N TYR A 642 18.34 26.04 13.92
CA TYR A 642 19.32 26.97 13.43
C TYR A 642 19.16 28.32 14.15
N THR A 643 20.27 28.88 14.63
CA THR A 643 20.30 30.25 15.14
C THR A 643 21.06 31.11 14.15
N GLU A 644 20.51 32.28 13.84
CA GLU A 644 21.10 33.23 12.91
C GLU A 644 22.58 33.52 13.22
N GLY A 645 23.42 33.53 12.18
CA GLY A 645 24.88 33.70 12.30
C GLY A 645 25.61 32.51 12.94
N GLY A 646 24.89 31.45 13.31
CA GLY A 646 25.42 30.23 13.91
C GLY A 646 26.04 29.27 12.90
N SER A 647 26.46 28.10 13.41
CA SER A 647 26.93 27.00 12.56
C SER A 647 25.76 26.34 11.82
N ALA A 648 26.04 25.77 10.64
CA ALA A 648 25.06 24.96 9.92
C ALA A 648 24.62 23.74 10.76
N VAL A 649 23.38 23.31 10.56
CA VAL A 649 22.76 22.20 11.30
C VAL A 649 22.35 21.09 10.34
N SER A 650 22.48 19.82 10.74
CA SER A 650 22.08 18.69 9.88
C SER A 650 20.60 18.77 9.49
N ILE A 651 20.24 18.18 8.35
CA ILE A 651 18.82 18.02 7.93
C ILE A 651 18.27 16.62 8.22
N ALA A 652 19.11 15.72 8.69
CA ALA A 652 18.78 14.33 8.99
C ALA A 652 19.61 13.89 10.19
N HIS A 653 19.13 12.90 10.94
CA HIS A 653 19.88 12.33 12.04
C HIS A 653 21.06 11.50 11.52
N SER A 654 22.00 11.19 12.42
CA SER A 654 23.20 10.42 12.08
C SER A 654 22.93 8.97 11.65
N ASP A 655 21.74 8.45 11.95
CA ASP A 655 21.29 7.11 11.58
C ASP A 655 20.36 7.07 10.34
N ALA A 656 19.99 8.23 9.78
CA ALA A 656 19.07 8.34 8.63
C ALA A 656 19.39 7.32 7.53
N SER A 657 18.41 6.54 7.10
CA SER A 657 18.64 5.35 6.26
C SER A 657 17.83 5.37 4.98
N ILE A 658 18.30 4.60 3.99
CA ILE A 658 17.56 4.27 2.78
C ILE A 658 17.39 2.75 2.82
N SER A 659 16.16 2.26 2.93
CA SER A 659 15.86 0.83 2.87
C SER A 659 15.31 0.48 1.50
N ASP A 660 15.99 -0.41 0.80
CA ASP A 660 15.67 -0.84 -0.55
C ASP A 660 16.33 -2.20 -0.81
N THR A 661 15.73 -3.05 -1.63
CA THR A 661 16.38 -4.30 -2.06
C THR A 661 17.33 -4.07 -3.24
N ALA A 662 17.20 -2.96 -3.97
CA ALA A 662 18.19 -2.53 -4.93
C ALA A 662 19.51 -2.13 -4.23
N THR A 663 20.63 -2.64 -4.75
CA THR A 663 21.96 -2.36 -4.19
C THR A 663 22.50 -0.97 -4.54
N ASN A 664 21.96 -0.33 -5.58
CA ASN A 664 22.39 0.97 -6.09
C ASN A 664 21.21 1.92 -6.28
N MET A 665 21.46 3.21 -6.03
CA MET A 665 20.54 4.31 -6.31
C MET A 665 21.06 5.14 -7.48
N THR A 666 20.18 5.93 -8.10
CA THR A 666 20.47 6.73 -9.28
C THR A 666 20.17 8.22 -9.10
N ALA A 667 19.29 8.58 -8.16
CA ALA A 667 18.97 9.97 -7.87
C ALA A 667 18.53 10.20 -6.41
N MET A 668 18.71 11.43 -5.91
CA MET A 668 18.12 11.94 -4.67
C MET A 668 17.75 13.40 -4.84
N THR A 669 16.60 13.81 -4.31
CA THR A 669 16.16 15.21 -4.29
C THR A 669 15.93 15.65 -2.85
N VAL A 670 16.42 16.83 -2.50
CA VAL A 670 16.19 17.48 -1.21
C VAL A 670 15.64 18.88 -1.44
N THR A 671 14.49 19.20 -0.84
CA THR A 671 13.80 20.48 -1.03
C THR A 671 13.61 21.19 0.30
N VAL A 672 13.95 22.48 0.37
CA VAL A 672 13.65 23.37 1.51
C VAL A 672 12.29 24.06 1.27
N GLY A 673 11.28 23.68 2.04
CA GLY A 673 9.97 24.35 2.16
C GLY A 673 10.01 25.56 3.09
N ASN A 674 9.06 26.49 2.90
CA ASN A 674 9.11 27.85 3.46
C ASN A 674 10.44 28.56 3.16
N PHE A 675 11.01 28.28 1.98
CA PHE A 675 12.30 28.79 1.55
C PHE A 675 12.34 30.32 1.62
N PHE A 676 13.36 30.84 2.30
CA PHE A 676 13.65 32.26 2.37
C PHE A 676 14.95 32.57 1.62
N ALA A 677 14.99 33.72 0.97
CA ALA A 677 16.17 34.15 0.22
C ALA A 677 17.40 34.23 1.16
N GLY A 678 18.43 33.45 0.84
CA GLY A 678 19.64 33.31 1.68
C GLY A 678 19.73 31.97 2.40
N ASP A 679 18.68 31.14 2.38
CA ASP A 679 18.77 29.75 2.81
C ASP A 679 19.73 28.97 1.91
N THR A 680 20.54 28.11 2.53
CA THR A 680 21.62 27.38 1.88
C THR A 680 21.70 25.95 2.41
N LEU A 681 22.10 25.03 1.54
CA LEU A 681 22.49 23.68 1.92
C LEU A 681 23.97 23.47 1.63
N THR A 682 24.67 22.77 2.52
CA THR A 682 26.06 22.32 2.35
C THR A 682 26.13 20.82 2.56
N TRP A 683 27.06 20.12 1.91
CA TRP A 683 27.16 18.66 1.94
C TRP A 683 28.58 18.17 1.60
N THR A 684 28.83 16.89 1.85
CA THR A 684 30.08 16.21 1.43
C THR A 684 29.83 15.34 0.21
N ASN A 685 30.57 15.58 -0.88
CA ASN A 685 30.43 14.80 -2.12
C ASN A 685 30.79 13.32 -1.90
N GLN A 686 30.03 12.43 -2.53
CA GLN A 686 30.23 10.99 -2.47
C GLN A 686 30.64 10.44 -3.84
N ALA A 687 31.42 9.35 -3.84
CA ALA A 687 31.89 8.74 -5.07
C ALA A 687 30.72 8.22 -5.91
N GLY A 688 30.72 8.56 -7.21
CA GLY A 688 29.68 8.16 -8.16
C GLY A 688 28.42 9.03 -8.15
N ILE A 689 28.36 10.09 -7.32
CA ILE A 689 27.21 10.98 -7.21
C ILE A 689 27.61 12.42 -7.56
N THR A 690 26.83 13.07 -8.43
CA THR A 690 26.95 14.48 -8.81
C THR A 690 25.80 15.28 -8.22
N THR A 691 26.10 16.40 -7.57
CA THR A 691 25.10 17.22 -6.86
C THR A 691 25.02 18.65 -7.40
N THR A 692 23.81 19.20 -7.50
CA THR A 692 23.55 20.61 -7.82
C THR A 692 22.56 21.20 -6.81
N TYR A 693 22.70 22.49 -6.48
CA TYR A 693 21.76 23.21 -5.61
C TYR A 693 21.27 24.49 -6.29
N ASN A 694 19.96 24.70 -6.30
CA ASN A 694 19.34 25.92 -6.81
C ASN A 694 19.00 26.85 -5.64
N SER A 695 19.83 27.88 -5.43
CA SER A 695 19.68 28.86 -4.36
C SER A 695 18.51 29.84 -4.55
N SER A 696 17.78 29.76 -5.65
CA SER A 696 16.55 30.54 -5.85
C SER A 696 15.29 29.76 -5.47
N THR A 697 15.38 28.42 -5.39
CA THR A 697 14.23 27.54 -5.13
C THR A 697 14.44 26.61 -3.95
N GLY A 698 15.63 26.56 -3.35
CA GLY A 698 15.93 25.69 -2.22
C GLY A 698 16.01 24.20 -2.55
N VAL A 699 16.28 23.82 -3.81
CA VAL A 699 16.29 22.41 -4.24
C VAL A 699 17.71 21.93 -4.51
N LEU A 700 18.12 20.85 -3.83
CA LEU A 700 19.32 20.07 -4.12
C LEU A 700 18.94 18.82 -4.91
N THR A 701 19.65 18.56 -6.00
CA THR A 701 19.49 17.36 -6.83
C THR A 701 20.81 16.61 -6.90
N ALA A 702 20.79 15.33 -6.55
CA ALA A 702 21.92 14.42 -6.66
C ALA A 702 21.62 13.34 -7.71
N THR A 703 22.54 13.08 -8.63
CA THR A 703 22.37 12.08 -9.72
C THR A 703 23.63 11.24 -9.92
N GLY A 704 23.46 9.99 -10.33
CA GLY A 704 24.53 9.05 -10.65
C GLY A 704 24.33 7.68 -10.03
N THR A 705 24.64 6.59 -10.76
CA THR A 705 24.49 5.23 -10.24
C THR A 705 25.57 4.92 -9.20
N ALA A 706 25.19 4.81 -7.92
CA ALA A 706 26.11 4.53 -6.83
C ALA A 706 25.43 3.66 -5.75
N SER A 707 26.22 3.06 -4.86
CA SER A 707 25.68 2.19 -3.80
C SER A 707 24.70 2.92 -2.89
N ARG A 708 23.74 2.17 -2.32
CA ARG A 708 22.81 2.67 -1.30
C ARG A 708 23.53 3.38 -0.15
N LEU A 709 24.61 2.79 0.36
CA LEU A 709 25.45 3.37 1.41
C LEU A 709 26.08 4.72 1.03
N ASN A 710 26.44 4.93 -0.23
CA ASN A 710 26.94 6.23 -0.69
C ASN A 710 25.85 7.30 -0.67
N TYR A 711 24.63 6.94 -1.08
CA TYR A 711 23.49 7.85 -1.00
C TYR A 711 23.08 8.14 0.45
N GLU A 712 23.10 7.16 1.35
CA GLU A 712 22.91 7.39 2.80
C GLU A 712 24.00 8.31 3.37
N SER A 713 25.25 8.10 2.97
CA SER A 713 26.37 8.95 3.42
C SER A 713 26.23 10.39 2.91
N LEU A 714 25.72 10.58 1.68
CA LEU A 714 25.39 11.90 1.17
C LEU A 714 24.28 12.53 2.02
N LEU A 715 23.16 11.83 2.20
CA LEU A 715 22.00 12.28 2.98
C LEU A 715 22.39 12.76 4.39
N ARG A 716 23.10 11.90 5.13
CA ARG A 716 23.59 12.18 6.49
C ARG A 716 24.56 13.36 6.56
N SER A 717 25.15 13.79 5.44
CA SER A 717 26.12 14.90 5.39
C SER A 717 25.51 16.26 5.10
N ILE A 718 24.23 16.32 4.69
CA ILE A 718 23.60 17.57 4.28
C ILE A 718 23.27 18.42 5.51
N GLN A 719 23.63 19.70 5.46
CA GLN A 719 23.41 20.67 6.54
C GLN A 719 22.78 21.96 5.99
N TYR A 720 21.85 22.52 6.75
CA TYR A 720 21.16 23.78 6.50
C TYR A 720 21.82 24.96 7.24
N SER A 721 21.87 26.11 6.57
CA SER A 721 22.20 27.42 7.14
C SER A 721 21.50 28.55 6.38
N SER A 722 21.52 29.78 6.90
CA SER A 722 21.00 30.96 6.19
C SER A 722 21.99 32.12 6.22
N THR A 723 22.14 32.83 5.11
CA THR A 723 22.95 34.05 4.99
C THR A 723 22.15 35.33 5.25
N SER A 724 20.84 35.23 5.49
CA SER A 724 19.99 36.37 5.82
C SER A 724 20.29 36.89 7.23
N GLN A 725 20.24 38.22 7.41
CA GLN A 725 20.22 38.87 8.73
C GLN A 725 18.81 39.01 9.31
N ASN A 726 17.85 38.32 8.70
CA ASN A 726 16.47 38.19 9.15
C ASN A 726 15.92 36.91 8.50
N PRO A 727 16.41 35.74 8.94
CA PRO A 727 16.02 34.49 8.34
C PRO A 727 14.59 34.08 8.73
N ASP A 728 13.97 34.67 9.74
CA ASP A 728 12.61 34.32 10.16
C ASP A 728 11.51 35.23 9.57
N ASN A 729 11.89 36.13 8.66
CA ASN A 729 11.00 37.07 8.00
C ASN A 729 10.16 37.89 9.00
N TYR A 730 10.82 38.65 9.87
CA TYR A 730 10.16 39.46 10.91
C TYR A 730 9.28 38.61 11.84
N GLY A 731 9.69 37.38 12.10
CA GLY A 731 8.97 36.40 12.91
C GLY A 731 7.76 35.73 12.24
N THR A 732 7.53 35.92 10.93
CA THR A 732 6.42 35.27 10.22
C THR A 732 6.76 33.85 9.76
N ASP A 733 8.04 33.55 9.49
CA ASP A 733 8.52 32.29 8.92
C ASP A 733 9.60 31.65 9.81
N LYS A 734 9.20 31.19 10.99
CA LYS A 734 10.11 30.64 12.02
C LYS A 734 10.56 29.20 11.78
N THR A 735 10.11 28.55 10.72
CA THR A 735 10.44 27.15 10.43
C THR A 735 10.75 26.94 8.95
N ARG A 736 11.57 25.91 8.67
CA ARG A 736 11.78 25.34 7.34
C ARG A 736 11.43 23.87 7.37
N SER A 737 10.62 23.42 6.42
CA SER A 737 10.41 22.00 6.18
C SER A 737 11.45 21.51 5.18
N ILE A 738 12.06 20.36 5.39
CA ILE A 738 12.96 19.72 4.43
C ILE A 738 12.26 18.46 3.93
N SER A 739 12.26 18.22 2.63
CA SER A 739 11.65 17.05 2.00
C SER A 739 12.70 16.28 1.20
N VAL A 740 12.82 14.97 1.40
CA VAL A 740 13.84 14.11 0.79
C VAL A 740 13.20 12.93 0.05
N SER A 741 13.64 12.64 -1.17
CA SER A 741 13.30 11.42 -1.91
C SER A 741 14.50 10.84 -2.65
N VAL A 742 14.49 9.52 -2.90
CA VAL A 742 15.57 8.76 -3.56
C VAL A 742 15.00 7.86 -4.65
N THR A 743 15.75 7.66 -5.74
CA THR A 743 15.40 6.76 -6.84
C THR A 743 16.44 5.66 -6.99
N ASP A 744 16.02 4.41 -7.16
CA ASP A 744 16.89 3.24 -7.28
C ASP A 744 17.46 3.01 -8.69
N SER A 745 18.22 1.93 -8.90
CA SER A 745 18.70 1.50 -10.22
C SER A 745 17.65 0.90 -11.15
N SER A 746 16.49 0.55 -10.62
CA SER A 746 15.31 0.06 -11.35
C SER A 746 14.35 1.20 -11.72
N SER A 747 14.73 2.45 -11.43
CA SER A 747 13.94 3.69 -11.63
C SER A 747 12.71 3.83 -10.72
N ASN A 748 12.66 3.11 -9.61
CA ASN A 748 11.65 3.27 -8.57
C ASN A 748 12.01 4.44 -7.63
N THR A 749 11.04 5.28 -7.28
CA THR A 749 11.24 6.42 -6.36
C THR A 749 10.58 6.18 -5.00
N SER A 750 11.24 6.62 -3.93
CA SER A 750 10.84 6.40 -2.54
C SER A 750 9.64 7.23 -2.07
N ASN A 751 9.22 6.99 -0.83
CA ASN A 751 8.47 7.97 -0.05
C ASN A 751 9.22 9.31 0.05
N VAL A 752 8.50 10.38 0.39
CA VAL A 752 9.10 11.66 0.76
C VAL A 752 9.27 11.69 2.27
N ALA A 753 10.51 11.75 2.75
CA ALA A 753 10.82 11.88 4.16
C ALA A 753 10.97 13.36 4.54
N HIS A 754 10.46 13.75 5.71
CA HIS A 754 10.43 15.15 6.13
C HIS A 754 11.31 15.43 7.35
N SER A 755 11.90 16.60 7.43
CA SER A 755 12.51 17.13 8.67
C SER A 755 12.18 18.61 8.84
N THR A 756 12.33 19.15 10.05
CA THR A 756 12.09 20.57 10.30
C THR A 756 13.28 21.26 10.94
N ILE A 757 13.57 22.45 10.43
CA ILE A 757 14.51 23.37 11.04
C ILE A 757 13.73 24.52 11.67
N THR A 758 13.79 24.64 12.99
CA THR A 758 13.35 25.86 13.69
C THR A 758 14.43 26.94 13.51
N VAL A 759 14.02 28.13 13.09
CA VAL A 759 14.89 29.28 12.87
C VAL A 759 14.73 30.27 14.02
N ASN A 760 15.81 30.47 14.77
CA ASN A 760 15.91 31.51 15.79
C ASN A 760 16.65 32.72 15.20
N ALA A 761 15.93 33.79 14.89
CA ALA A 761 16.52 35.08 14.54
C ALA A 761 17.20 35.73 15.75
N VAL A 762 18.23 36.54 15.49
CA VAL A 762 19.00 37.24 16.51
C VAL A 762 18.88 38.74 16.25
N ASP A 763 18.09 39.41 17.09
CA ASP A 763 17.84 40.85 17.02
C ASP A 763 19.12 41.68 16.99
N ASN A 764 19.30 42.49 15.95
CA ASN A 764 20.42 43.42 15.76
C ASN A 764 19.96 44.85 16.01
N ALA A 765 20.76 45.65 16.74
CA ALA A 765 20.41 47.05 16.96
C ALA A 765 20.37 47.85 15.63
N PRO A 766 19.47 48.85 15.52
CA PRO A 766 19.40 49.69 14.32
C PRO A 766 20.72 50.41 14.06
N THR A 767 21.10 50.51 12.79
CA THR A 767 22.30 51.26 12.38
C THR A 767 21.92 52.62 11.82
N ILE A 768 22.43 53.70 12.41
CA ILE A 768 22.28 55.08 11.90
C ILE A 768 23.02 55.21 10.55
N THR A 769 22.32 55.69 9.53
CA THR A 769 22.83 55.89 8.16
C THR A 769 22.90 57.36 7.73
N SER A 770 22.33 58.28 8.52
CA SER A 770 22.38 59.72 8.26
C SER A 770 23.77 60.32 8.56
N SER A 771 24.05 61.51 8.02
CA SER A 771 25.34 62.19 8.23
C SER A 771 25.57 62.53 9.71
N THR A 772 26.83 62.61 10.15
CA THR A 772 27.16 62.92 11.56
C THR A 772 27.05 64.40 11.92
N SER A 773 26.78 65.28 10.95
CA SER A 773 26.65 66.73 11.17
C SER A 773 25.75 67.40 10.12
N ALA A 774 25.26 68.59 10.46
CA ALA A 774 24.55 69.53 9.57
C ALA A 774 24.92 70.98 9.92
N SER A 775 24.74 71.89 8.96
CA SER A 775 24.95 73.33 9.13
C SER A 775 23.64 74.09 8.94
N VAL A 776 23.37 75.06 9.81
CA VAL A 776 22.11 75.79 9.85
C VAL A 776 22.41 77.29 9.99
N PRO A 777 21.81 78.17 9.16
CA PRO A 777 21.92 79.61 9.35
C PRO A 777 21.34 80.05 10.69
N GLU A 778 21.96 81.03 11.34
CA GLU A 778 21.31 81.69 12.48
C GLU A 778 20.01 82.37 12.05
N GLY A 779 19.07 82.50 12.99
CA GLY A 779 17.73 83.04 12.68
C GLY A 779 16.77 82.02 12.06
N THR A 780 17.18 80.76 11.88
CA THR A 780 16.31 79.70 11.34
C THR A 780 15.06 79.50 12.20
N SER A 781 13.89 79.47 11.55
CA SER A 781 12.59 79.24 12.21
C SER A 781 12.57 77.91 12.97
N THR A 782 11.94 77.88 14.14
CA THR A 782 11.74 76.65 14.94
C THR A 782 10.87 75.60 14.25
N SER A 783 10.13 75.97 13.19
CA SER A 783 9.35 75.05 12.38
C SER A 783 10.15 74.39 11.25
N THR A 784 11.39 74.81 11.01
CA THR A 784 12.23 74.28 9.93
C THR A 784 12.93 73.00 10.39
N VAL A 785 12.86 71.95 9.56
CA VAL A 785 13.66 70.73 9.74
C VAL A 785 15.11 71.06 9.42
N VAL A 786 15.99 70.87 10.40
CA VAL A 786 17.42 71.24 10.31
C VAL A 786 18.34 70.03 10.16
N TYR A 787 17.83 68.85 10.48
CA TYR A 787 18.50 67.57 10.30
C TYR A 787 17.44 66.48 10.19
N THR A 788 17.70 65.44 9.43
CA THR A 788 16.82 64.26 9.36
C THR A 788 17.67 63.04 9.66
N ALA A 789 17.41 62.40 10.80
CA ALA A 789 18.00 61.12 11.15
C ALA A 789 17.44 60.02 10.24
N THR A 790 18.31 59.12 9.80
CA THR A 790 17.92 57.89 9.09
C THR A 790 18.67 56.72 9.71
N ALA A 791 18.00 55.58 9.79
CA ALA A 791 18.56 54.33 10.27
C ALA A 791 17.97 53.17 9.45
N THR A 792 18.69 52.07 9.41
CA THR A 792 18.24 50.80 8.85
C THR A 792 18.41 49.73 9.90
N ASP A 793 17.49 48.80 9.91
CA ASP A 793 17.48 47.67 10.81
C ASP A 793 17.10 46.42 9.98
N PRO A 794 17.89 45.33 10.04
CA PRO A 794 17.62 44.13 9.26
C PRO A 794 16.43 43.32 9.82
N ASP A 795 16.19 43.40 11.12
CA ASP A 795 15.22 42.60 11.88
C ASP A 795 13.87 43.30 12.05
N SER A 796 13.83 44.62 11.89
CA SER A 796 12.62 45.42 12.06
C SER A 796 12.44 46.46 10.95
N PRO A 797 11.27 46.52 10.30
CA PRO A 797 11.00 47.57 9.32
C PRO A 797 10.70 48.92 10.00
N THR A 798 10.53 48.95 11.33
CA THR A 798 10.12 50.13 12.08
C THR A 798 11.22 50.56 13.04
N VAL A 799 11.75 51.76 12.84
CA VAL A 799 12.77 52.37 13.70
C VAL A 799 12.26 53.69 14.24
N THR A 800 12.48 53.92 15.54
CA THR A 800 12.14 55.15 16.24
C THR A 800 13.38 55.92 16.66
N PHE A 801 13.29 57.25 16.68
CA PHE A 801 14.42 58.14 16.96
C PHE A 801 14.23 58.95 18.23
N SER A 802 15.33 59.14 18.97
CA SER A 802 15.41 60.03 20.12
C SER A 802 16.72 60.80 20.15
N LEU A 803 16.79 61.85 20.97
CA LEU A 803 17.99 62.67 21.15
C LEU A 803 18.49 62.60 22.59
N THR A 804 19.81 62.41 22.72
CA THR A 804 20.55 62.56 23.98
C THR A 804 21.77 63.47 23.76
N GLY A 805 22.58 63.71 24.79
CA GLY A 805 23.75 64.58 24.72
C GLY A 805 23.51 66.00 25.23
N ALA A 806 24.56 66.82 25.20
CA ALA A 806 24.64 68.09 25.94
C ALA A 806 23.58 69.12 25.52
N ASP A 807 23.27 69.19 24.23
CA ASP A 807 22.33 70.18 23.68
C ASP A 807 20.96 69.60 23.30
N ALA A 808 20.68 68.32 23.58
CA ALA A 808 19.45 67.64 23.16
C ALA A 808 18.17 68.36 23.62
N SER A 809 18.20 68.98 24.81
CA SER A 809 17.06 69.72 25.35
C SER A 809 16.63 70.92 24.48
N LYS A 810 17.49 71.43 23.59
CA LYS A 810 17.24 72.55 22.67
C LYS A 810 16.57 72.15 21.36
N PHE A 811 16.41 70.86 21.10
CA PHE A 811 15.84 70.32 19.86
C PHE A 811 14.59 69.49 20.14
N ASN A 812 13.74 69.39 19.12
CA ASN A 812 12.73 68.35 18.99
C ASN A 812 13.21 67.33 17.95
N ILE A 813 12.88 66.06 18.14
CA ILE A 813 12.97 65.05 17.08
C ILE A 813 11.60 64.39 16.95
N ASN A 814 11.12 64.24 15.71
CA ASN A 814 9.97 63.41 15.43
C ASN A 814 10.42 61.94 15.50
N SER A 815 9.87 61.19 16.45
CA SER A 815 10.32 59.82 16.71
C SER A 815 10.07 58.87 15.54
N ALA A 816 9.07 59.12 14.68
CA ALA A 816 8.77 58.26 13.54
C ALA A 816 9.50 58.66 12.26
N THR A 817 9.78 59.96 12.07
CA THR A 817 10.36 60.47 10.82
C THR A 817 11.83 60.87 10.93
N GLY A 818 12.40 60.89 12.14
CA GLY A 818 13.78 61.33 12.40
C GLY A 818 14.02 62.84 12.18
N GLN A 819 12.98 63.62 11.85
CA GLN A 819 13.10 65.04 11.57
C GLN A 819 13.38 65.84 12.85
N VAL A 820 14.47 66.61 12.83
CA VAL A 820 14.93 67.43 13.96
C VAL A 820 14.64 68.90 13.71
N THR A 821 14.09 69.60 14.71
CA THR A 821 13.85 71.05 14.68
C THR A 821 14.37 71.72 15.95
N PHE A 822 14.65 73.03 15.89
CA PHE A 822 15.00 73.81 17.08
C PHE A 822 13.75 74.14 17.91
N LYS A 823 13.87 74.14 19.25
CA LYS A 823 12.83 74.67 20.16
C LYS A 823 12.85 76.20 20.30
N SER A 824 13.96 76.83 19.93
CA SER A 824 14.14 78.28 19.96
C SER A 824 15.06 78.70 18.82
N VAL A 825 14.81 79.87 18.23
CA VAL A 825 15.58 80.37 17.09
C VAL A 825 17.08 80.43 17.45
N PRO A 826 17.98 79.77 16.70
CA PRO A 826 19.40 79.74 17.02
C PRO A 826 20.05 81.09 16.73
N ALA A 827 20.96 81.52 17.61
CA ALA A 827 21.76 82.74 17.47
C ALA A 827 23.24 82.38 17.55
N TYR A 828 24.00 82.67 16.49
CA TYR A 828 25.39 82.22 16.37
C TYR A 828 26.28 82.86 17.45
N GLY A 829 26.03 84.13 17.77
CA GLY A 829 26.74 84.85 18.83
C GLY A 829 26.53 84.32 20.25
N THR A 830 25.51 83.49 20.48
CA THR A 830 25.22 82.86 21.78
C THR A 830 25.80 81.45 21.85
N GLN A 831 25.64 80.67 20.77
CA GLN A 831 26.19 79.32 20.66
C GLN A 831 26.37 78.96 19.18
N SER A 832 27.61 78.67 18.79
CA SER A 832 28.00 78.36 17.40
C SER A 832 28.06 76.87 17.09
N VAL A 833 28.06 75.99 18.11
CA VAL A 833 28.09 74.53 17.97
C VAL A 833 27.10 73.89 18.93
N TYR A 834 26.28 72.98 18.41
CA TYR A 834 25.32 72.19 19.17
C TYR A 834 25.71 70.72 19.08
N ASN A 835 25.89 70.05 20.22
CA ASN A 835 26.25 68.63 20.27
C ASN A 835 25.05 67.81 20.75
N VAL A 836 24.54 66.98 19.85
CA VAL A 836 23.47 66.01 20.11
C VAL A 836 23.89 64.62 19.65
N THR A 837 23.40 63.60 20.33
CA THR A 837 23.52 62.19 19.96
C THR A 837 22.15 61.73 19.52
N VAL A 838 22.06 61.21 18.29
CA VAL A 838 20.85 60.58 17.77
C VAL A 838 20.89 59.12 18.14
N ASN A 839 19.83 58.62 18.76
CA ASN A 839 19.66 57.20 19.05
C ASN A 839 18.53 56.66 18.17
N ALA A 840 18.74 55.52 17.53
CA ALA A 840 17.72 54.77 16.82
C ALA A 840 17.37 53.49 17.60
N SER A 841 16.07 53.17 17.70
CA SER A 841 15.57 51.98 18.39
C SER A 841 14.44 51.31 17.61
N ASP A 842 14.54 49.99 17.46
CA ASP A 842 13.51 49.07 16.96
C ASP A 842 12.41 48.76 18.00
N GLY A 843 12.60 49.19 19.26
CA GLY A 843 11.74 48.92 20.41
C GLY A 843 12.33 47.92 21.43
N THR A 844 13.38 47.18 21.07
CA THR A 844 14.09 46.18 21.89
C THR A 844 15.54 46.57 22.14
N LEU A 845 16.26 46.98 21.10
CA LEU A 845 17.65 47.44 21.11
C LEU A 845 17.76 48.92 20.71
N THR A 846 18.94 49.50 20.92
CA THR A 846 19.23 50.90 20.58
C THR A 846 20.67 51.03 20.11
N SER A 847 20.86 51.81 19.04
CA SER A 847 22.14 52.11 18.38
C SER A 847 23.20 52.77 19.28
#